data_AF-A0A812UYM3-F1
#
_entry.id   AF-A0A812UYM3-F1
#
_cell.length_a   1.000
_cell.length_b   1.000
_cell.length_c   1.000
_cell.angle_alpha   90.00
_cell.angle_beta   90.00
_cell.angle_gamma   90.00
#
_symmetry.space_group_name_H-M   'P 1'
#
loop_
_entity.id
_entity.type
_entity.pdbx_description
1 polymer ?
#
loop_
_entity_poly.entity_id
_entity_poly.type
_entity_poly.pdbx_seq_one_letter_code
_entity_poly.pdbx_strand_id
1 'polypeptide(L)'
;MPSLESRDDRVVSGSDEVLGSDHCAVGIALRSCLPTRGRASFKPSKCGKWWTDGPALQTKAEQLAEKLDLSMNDLSMQDLEGLCEATSKRVTSCRYVDSPAIKDMIKARKRLRGKEAQQMAKSIADARKTDKREWLVRLLEQSAAGDFRAAAYFRKRQSTMFVQGSYCMRAGGKAKAISDLRFFYQRKYTPLEPPQPGLPMAIFHCRAGPIMNPEPFTLQEIQEVAFQCKHNKSTGADGISYEALQMLLQSDLSHHIMDMFNSVLQGLRPPPPSWLTSHVCFLPKTTHPSAPGDLRPIVLSSTAAKVFTKALMLRLRPKLPRMQAFQVGGLPKRQTLDAACAVQHAIRLAEEYGKPLIIIKLDVAAAFDSLSHEAVAALLATAQGSREAELLLQIVLESRVELGLQGTTWEQQLRQGILQGSSYSAELFARCIDYFLTPTNAKWQDIEESWLKDPSGRKLFLTPFADDLVLLATSRAQAQRLLSDSEATLQAIGLRFNAKKCKYLQTPGFPEEPLNLSAGEVKYESTFLFLGILMGFQLTCLMILQARMAKVSSAFWAYYSILRRAEVGLTRRLRVFDCFITARWRWISPAIRPISTVHRFLRTIHTSFLTAMLRFARDPFQGAVESWVARRRAARLAAQQVNHRAWPGEHSRQFFGFWGHAARYAVSDYIPIALMLQVRGPTWYFANRDWHKRLPGKWANTSRFLQIAWEKFLLRQGRSPPTSWLEGAADRDLWKAFSQDWACTHDADPTVFYAGPPEKVDLLGCQLVQSEDRFTLLPTRHVPVEAPYSTSFMRISNPLDNQIQDQGQQEHILRVYTDGSAQQGRKGHPQVGGSSVVVLAPYSLVEEATVCYFKVPQPCTNIQAELHAAVQALQMVRRIRQHFPHVPVQLFTDSQYVVQVLEGSFLGTHHASVTGMLIHLWKELCLTVEVHHVRAHQGIVLNEVADHFAKLACTLGHSRKVFCRLSFSQAFMTDQSDSGGFLSWLS
;
A
#
# COMPACT_ATOMS: atom_id res chain seq x y z
N MET A 1 -5.06 -2.75 34.83
CA MET A 1 -5.89 -2.82 33.60
C MET A 1 -7.34 -2.76 34.00
N PRO A 2 -8.09 -1.68 33.71
CA PRO A 2 -9.52 -1.65 33.98
C PRO A 2 -10.31 -2.22 32.79
N SER A 3 -11.08 -3.27 33.13
CA SER A 3 -12.35 -3.75 32.58
C SER A 3 -12.87 -3.23 31.23
N LEU A 4 -12.91 -4.15 30.26
CA LEU A 4 -13.75 -4.16 29.07
C LEU A 4 -15.22 -4.40 29.44
N GLU A 5 -15.97 -3.35 29.72
CA GLU A 5 -17.42 -3.35 29.57
C GLU A 5 -17.88 -1.97 29.09
N SER A 6 -18.11 -1.83 27.77
CA SER A 6 -19.01 -0.79 27.28
C SER A 6 -19.76 -1.33 26.06
N ARG A 7 -21.07 -1.28 26.22
CA ARG A 7 -22.11 -1.75 25.32
C ARG A 7 -22.07 -1.10 23.94
N ASP A 8 -22.65 -1.87 23.03
CA ASP A 8 -23.03 -1.57 21.66
C ASP A 8 -24.05 -0.42 21.60
N ASP A 9 -23.57 0.83 21.59
CA ASP A 9 -24.38 2.02 21.30
C ASP A 9 -24.23 2.44 19.83
N ARG A 10 -25.04 1.76 19.02
CA ARG A 10 -25.76 2.24 17.83
C ARG A 10 -25.21 3.52 17.19
N VAL A 11 -24.62 3.32 16.01
CA VAL A 11 -24.72 4.20 14.85
C VAL A 11 -26.05 4.97 14.89
N VAL A 12 -25.98 6.29 15.07
CA VAL A 12 -27.14 7.17 14.95
C VAL A 12 -27.82 6.89 13.61
N SER A 13 -29.09 6.50 13.65
CA SER A 13 -29.93 6.33 12.46
C SER A 13 -29.90 7.62 11.64
N GLY A 14 -29.26 7.58 10.47
CA GLY A 14 -29.07 8.72 9.57
C GLY A 14 -27.65 8.93 9.05
N SER A 15 -26.66 8.12 9.47
CA SER A 15 -25.28 8.25 9.00
C SER A 15 -25.08 7.67 7.59
N ASP A 16 -24.81 8.58 6.64
CA ASP A 16 -23.99 8.40 5.43
C ASP A 16 -24.00 7.00 4.79
N GLU A 17 -25.03 6.71 3.99
CA GLU A 17 -24.98 5.55 3.08
C GLU A 17 -23.83 5.75 2.09
N VAL A 18 -22.79 4.93 2.29
CA VAL A 18 -21.63 4.86 1.41
C VAL A 18 -22.10 4.26 0.08
N LEU A 19 -22.23 5.09 -0.96
CA LEU A 19 -22.13 4.61 -2.35
C LEU A 19 -20.98 3.60 -2.41
N GLY A 20 -21.08 2.55 -3.23
CA GLY A 20 -20.02 1.57 -3.50
C GLY A 20 -18.76 2.16 -4.17
N SER A 21 -18.24 3.24 -3.60
CA SER A 21 -17.10 4.07 -3.96
C SER A 21 -15.92 3.66 -3.08
N ASP A 22 -14.73 3.71 -3.68
CA ASP A 22 -13.46 3.42 -3.01
C ASP A 22 -13.03 4.54 -2.03
N HIS A 23 -13.84 5.59 -1.90
CA HIS A 23 -13.61 6.76 -1.06
C HIS A 23 -14.76 6.99 -0.06
N CYS A 24 -14.44 7.48 1.14
CA CYS A 24 -15.45 7.91 2.12
C CYS A 24 -16.16 9.17 1.58
N ALA A 25 -17.27 9.00 0.88
CA ALA A 25 -18.07 10.10 0.37
C ALA A 25 -18.78 10.84 1.51
N VAL A 26 -18.90 12.15 1.38
CA VAL A 26 -19.57 13.05 2.37
C VAL A 26 -21.07 13.20 2.06
N GLY A 27 -21.57 12.50 1.04
CA GLY A 27 -22.99 12.26 0.84
C GLY A 27 -23.28 11.27 -0.29
N ILE A 28 -24.35 10.47 -0.14
CA ILE A 28 -25.54 10.31 -1.02
C ILE A 28 -26.67 9.70 -0.16
N ALA A 29 -27.93 10.13 -0.36
CA ALA A 29 -29.10 9.28 -0.10
C ALA A 29 -30.14 9.57 -1.19
N LEU A 30 -30.59 8.56 -1.93
CA LEU A 30 -31.63 8.72 -2.97
C LEU A 30 -33.02 8.45 -2.38
N ARG A 31 -33.96 9.38 -2.61
CA ARG A 31 -35.41 9.20 -2.43
C ARG A 31 -36.17 10.03 -3.48
N SER A 32 -37.00 9.35 -4.25
CA SER A 32 -38.38 9.77 -4.54
C SER A 32 -39.24 8.62 -3.98
N CYS A 33 -40.38 8.77 -3.29
CA CYS A 33 -41.41 9.81 -3.23
C CYS A 33 -41.94 9.89 -1.76
N LEU A 34 -42.51 11.02 -1.33
CA LEU A 34 -43.37 11.08 -0.11
C LEU A 34 -44.66 10.23 -0.35
N PRO A 35 -45.40 9.71 0.67
CA PRO A 35 -45.60 10.28 2.01
C PRO A 35 -45.58 9.28 3.21
N THR A 36 -45.52 9.87 4.42
CA THR A 36 -46.00 9.38 5.76
C THR A 36 -45.79 7.93 6.24
N ARG A 37 -45.39 7.83 7.52
CA ARG A 37 -45.44 6.69 8.47
C ARG A 37 -45.89 5.33 7.90
N GLY A 38 -44.93 4.60 7.37
CA GLY A 38 -44.96 3.16 7.11
C GLY A 38 -43.54 2.74 6.75
N ARG A 39 -43.10 1.52 7.11
CA ARG A 39 -41.76 1.01 6.75
C ARG A 39 -41.64 0.91 5.21
N ALA A 40 -41.31 2.01 4.56
CA ALA A 40 -41.05 2.05 3.13
C ALA A 40 -39.77 1.27 2.83
N SER A 41 -39.85 0.29 1.93
CA SER A 41 -38.67 -0.30 1.31
C SER A 41 -37.96 0.79 0.50
N PHE A 42 -36.75 1.15 0.93
CA PHE A 42 -35.94 2.13 0.21
C PHE A 42 -35.48 1.52 -1.12
N LYS A 43 -35.81 2.12 -2.27
CA LYS A 43 -35.12 1.82 -3.53
C LYS A 43 -33.76 2.53 -3.51
N PRO A 44 -32.63 1.80 -3.49
CA PRO A 44 -31.30 2.40 -3.45
C PRO A 44 -30.98 3.10 -4.77
N SER A 45 -29.99 4.00 -4.76
CA SER A 45 -29.46 4.66 -5.96
C SER A 45 -29.19 3.70 -7.12
N LYS A 46 -29.32 4.13 -8.38
CA LYS A 46 -28.76 3.38 -9.52
C LYS A 46 -27.24 3.64 -9.68
N CYS A 47 -26.71 4.69 -9.06
CA CYS A 47 -25.27 4.95 -9.05
C CYS A 47 -24.51 3.96 -8.14
N GLY A 48 -23.37 3.47 -8.62
CA GLY A 48 -22.46 2.63 -7.84
C GLY A 48 -21.83 1.52 -8.66
N LYS A 49 -21.18 0.57 -7.99
CA LYS A 49 -20.61 -0.62 -8.64
C LYS A 49 -21.69 -1.70 -8.74
N TRP A 50 -21.84 -2.26 -9.92
CA TRP A 50 -22.81 -3.31 -10.23
C TRP A 50 -22.08 -4.55 -10.74
N TRP A 51 -22.58 -5.71 -10.34
CA TRP A 51 -22.26 -7.00 -10.92
C TRP A 51 -23.45 -7.42 -11.78
N THR A 52 -23.17 -8.06 -12.91
CA THR A 52 -24.19 -8.42 -13.90
C THR A 52 -24.18 -9.92 -14.10
N ASP A 53 -25.37 -10.52 -14.06
CA ASP A 53 -25.57 -11.95 -14.33
C ASP A 53 -25.57 -12.18 -15.83
N GLY A 54 -24.45 -12.71 -16.33
CA GLY A 54 -24.19 -12.79 -17.75
C GLY A 54 -25.19 -13.63 -18.55
N PRO A 55 -25.40 -14.91 -18.19
CA PRO A 55 -26.38 -15.76 -18.86
C PRO A 55 -27.80 -15.17 -18.82
N ALA A 56 -28.23 -14.64 -17.67
CA ALA A 56 -29.55 -14.04 -17.55
C ALA A 56 -29.72 -12.76 -18.39
N LEU A 57 -28.65 -11.97 -18.51
CA LEU A 57 -28.62 -10.79 -19.38
C LEU A 57 -28.75 -11.19 -20.84
N GLN A 58 -28.02 -12.22 -21.28
CA GLN A 58 -28.04 -12.68 -22.67
C GLN A 58 -29.44 -13.16 -23.07
N THR A 59 -30.06 -14.06 -22.30
CA THR A 59 -31.42 -14.57 -22.61
C THR A 59 -32.45 -13.45 -22.68
N LYS A 60 -32.38 -12.46 -21.78
CA LYS A 60 -33.31 -11.32 -21.82
C LYS A 60 -33.00 -10.32 -22.93
N ALA A 61 -31.74 -10.22 -23.34
CA ALA A 61 -31.34 -9.41 -24.48
C ALA A 61 -31.89 -10.01 -25.78
N GLU A 62 -31.81 -11.32 -25.96
CA GLU A 62 -32.38 -12.06 -27.10
C GLU A 62 -33.90 -11.81 -27.19
N GLN A 63 -34.63 -11.98 -26.07
CA GLN A 63 -36.07 -11.70 -26.00
C GLN A 63 -36.43 -10.26 -26.34
N LEU A 64 -35.59 -9.30 -25.93
CA LEU A 64 -35.81 -7.89 -26.23
C LEU A 64 -35.53 -7.59 -27.70
N ALA A 65 -34.47 -8.16 -28.29
CA ALA A 65 -34.13 -8.02 -29.69
C ALA A 65 -35.28 -8.54 -30.58
N GLU A 66 -35.74 -9.77 -30.33
CA GLU A 66 -36.87 -10.37 -31.06
C GLU A 66 -38.12 -9.49 -30.98
N LYS A 67 -38.41 -8.93 -29.80
CA LYS A 67 -39.54 -8.01 -29.63
C LYS A 67 -39.37 -6.72 -30.43
N LEU A 68 -38.17 -6.14 -30.48
CA LEU A 68 -37.89 -4.92 -31.24
C LEU A 68 -38.02 -5.18 -32.75
N ASP A 69 -37.48 -6.29 -33.23
CA ASP A 69 -37.59 -6.72 -34.62
C ASP A 69 -39.05 -6.95 -35.04
N LEU A 70 -39.82 -7.70 -34.25
CA LEU A 70 -41.24 -7.97 -34.54
C LEU A 70 -42.11 -6.70 -34.52
N SER A 71 -41.75 -5.72 -33.70
CA SER A 71 -42.50 -4.48 -33.56
C SER A 71 -41.97 -3.33 -34.42
N MET A 72 -40.86 -3.54 -35.14
CA MET A 72 -40.15 -2.52 -35.91
C MET A 72 -39.84 -1.25 -35.08
N ASN A 73 -39.60 -1.42 -33.78
CA ASN A 73 -39.34 -0.32 -32.87
C ASN A 73 -37.84 -0.13 -32.65
N ASP A 74 -37.43 1.13 -32.51
CA ASP A 74 -36.08 1.48 -32.10
C ASP A 74 -35.83 1.18 -30.62
N LEU A 75 -34.64 0.68 -30.31
CA LEU A 75 -34.17 0.55 -28.94
C LEU A 75 -34.10 1.92 -28.25
N SER A 76 -34.64 2.00 -27.03
CA SER A 76 -34.54 3.17 -26.16
C SER A 76 -33.58 2.93 -24.99
N MET A 77 -33.10 4.01 -24.37
CA MET A 77 -32.32 3.89 -23.14
C MET A 77 -33.14 3.28 -21.98
N GLN A 78 -34.46 3.46 -21.94
CA GLN A 78 -35.31 2.88 -20.89
C GLN A 78 -35.34 1.35 -20.95
N ASP A 79 -35.30 0.79 -22.16
CA ASP A 79 -35.23 -0.67 -22.36
C ASP A 79 -33.92 -1.24 -21.81
N LEU A 80 -32.80 -0.58 -22.10
CA LEU A 80 -31.47 -0.96 -21.59
C LEU A 80 -31.40 -0.84 -20.06
N GLU A 81 -31.96 0.22 -19.49
CA GLU A 81 -32.03 0.40 -18.04
C GLU A 81 -32.87 -0.68 -17.37
N GLY A 82 -34.04 -1.01 -17.92
CA GLY A 82 -34.91 -2.06 -17.41
C GLY A 82 -34.27 -3.45 -17.49
N LEU A 83 -33.58 -3.73 -18.59
CA LEU A 83 -32.83 -4.97 -18.79
C LEU A 83 -31.70 -5.12 -17.75
N CYS A 84 -30.91 -4.06 -17.53
CA CYS A 84 -29.84 -4.06 -16.53
C CYS A 84 -30.39 -4.15 -15.10
N GLU A 85 -31.49 -3.47 -14.78
CA GLU A 85 -32.14 -3.53 -13.46
C GLU A 85 -32.61 -4.95 -13.12
N ALA A 86 -33.05 -5.71 -14.12
CA ALA A 86 -33.54 -7.07 -13.95
C ALA A 86 -32.43 -8.14 -13.86
N THR A 87 -31.19 -7.81 -14.23
CA THR A 87 -30.08 -8.77 -14.41
C THR A 87 -28.83 -8.40 -13.59
N SER A 88 -28.76 -7.17 -13.08
CA SER A 88 -27.62 -6.67 -12.32
C SER A 88 -27.95 -6.50 -10.83
N LYS A 89 -26.93 -6.71 -9.99
CA LYS A 89 -27.00 -6.58 -8.53
C LYS A 89 -25.85 -5.72 -8.04
N ARG A 90 -26.07 -4.94 -6.97
CA ARG A 90 -24.99 -4.13 -6.37
C ARG A 90 -23.85 -5.03 -5.88
N VAL A 91 -22.61 -4.61 -6.16
CA VAL A 91 -21.46 -5.36 -5.63
C VAL A 91 -21.42 -5.25 -4.11
N THR A 92 -21.34 -6.39 -3.44
CA THR A 92 -21.35 -6.49 -1.99
C THR A 92 -20.05 -5.96 -1.38
N SER A 93 -20.13 -5.47 -0.14
CA SER A 93 -18.96 -4.97 0.57
C SER A 93 -17.94 -6.10 0.80
N CYS A 94 -16.64 -5.78 0.76
CA CYS A 94 -15.58 -6.74 1.12
C CYS A 94 -15.57 -7.13 2.61
N ARG A 95 -16.56 -6.75 3.41
CA ARG A 95 -16.66 -7.13 4.83
C ARG A 95 -16.88 -8.63 4.95
N TYR A 96 -16.34 -9.20 6.02
CA TYR A 96 -16.60 -10.59 6.35
C TYR A 96 -18.10 -10.81 6.58
N VAL A 97 -18.65 -11.82 5.92
CA VAL A 97 -20.01 -12.31 6.11
C VAL A 97 -19.89 -13.81 6.35
N ASP A 98 -20.62 -14.32 7.34
CA ASP A 98 -20.66 -15.76 7.61
C ASP A 98 -21.06 -16.53 6.33
N SER A 99 -20.30 -17.59 6.02
CA SER A 99 -20.61 -18.48 4.90
C SER A 99 -22.00 -19.13 5.06
N PRO A 100 -22.64 -19.59 3.97
CA PRO A 100 -23.92 -20.30 4.05
C PRO A 100 -23.88 -21.45 5.06
N ALA A 101 -22.81 -22.25 5.06
CA ALA A 101 -22.60 -23.34 6.02
C ALA A 101 -22.63 -22.85 7.48
N ILE A 102 -21.93 -21.75 7.80
CA ILE A 102 -21.95 -21.17 9.16
C ILE A 102 -23.34 -20.62 9.51
N LYS A 103 -24.05 -20.01 8.56
CA LYS A 103 -25.43 -19.54 8.77
C LYS A 103 -26.37 -20.69 9.09
N ASP A 104 -26.21 -21.83 8.43
CA ASP A 104 -27.00 -23.03 8.69
C ASP A 104 -26.64 -23.68 10.04
N MET A 105 -25.35 -23.70 10.40
CA MET A 105 -24.91 -24.08 11.76
C MET A 105 -25.53 -23.19 12.84
N ILE A 106 -25.63 -21.87 12.60
CA ILE A 106 -26.29 -20.93 13.53
C ILE A 106 -27.79 -21.23 13.65
N LYS A 107 -28.47 -21.54 12.53
CA LYS A 107 -29.89 -21.96 12.56
C LYS A 107 -30.03 -23.27 13.34
N ALA A 108 -29.16 -24.25 13.13
CA ALA A 108 -29.18 -25.53 13.84
C ALA A 108 -28.94 -25.35 15.35
N ARG A 109 -27.96 -24.51 15.74
CA ARG A 109 -27.68 -24.17 17.14
C ARG A 109 -28.89 -23.57 17.86
N LYS A 110 -29.75 -22.80 17.18
CA LYS A 110 -30.97 -22.22 17.77
C LYS A 110 -31.97 -23.29 18.23
N ARG A 111 -31.89 -24.51 17.70
CA ARG A 111 -32.77 -25.64 18.04
C ARG A 111 -32.22 -26.50 19.20
N LEU A 112 -30.97 -26.29 19.61
CA LEU A 112 -30.29 -27.07 20.66
C LEU A 112 -30.30 -26.35 22.02
N ARG A 113 -30.19 -27.12 23.11
CA ARG A 113 -30.07 -26.61 24.50
C ARG A 113 -28.93 -27.35 25.25
N GLY A 114 -28.52 -26.82 26.41
CA GLY A 114 -27.55 -27.49 27.29
C GLY A 114 -26.14 -27.65 26.68
N LYS A 115 -25.49 -28.79 26.96
CA LYS A 115 -24.10 -29.10 26.55
C LYS A 115 -23.93 -29.18 25.03
N GLU A 116 -24.93 -29.69 24.31
CA GLU A 116 -24.91 -29.78 22.84
C GLU A 116 -24.89 -28.39 22.19
N ALA A 117 -25.65 -27.43 22.73
CA ALA A 117 -25.62 -26.05 22.26
C ALA A 117 -24.28 -25.35 22.51
N GLN A 118 -23.57 -25.73 23.59
CA GLN A 118 -22.23 -25.22 23.90
C GLN A 118 -21.17 -25.81 22.95
N GLN A 119 -21.21 -27.11 22.69
CA GLN A 119 -20.33 -27.76 21.71
C GLN A 119 -20.55 -27.18 20.30
N MET A 120 -21.81 -27.02 19.88
CA MET A 120 -22.14 -26.40 18.60
C MET A 120 -21.67 -24.95 18.52
N ALA A 121 -21.74 -24.18 19.62
CA ALA A 121 -21.21 -22.82 19.68
C ALA A 121 -19.67 -22.78 19.53
N LYS A 122 -18.95 -23.73 20.14
CA LYS A 122 -17.51 -23.89 19.97
C LYS A 122 -17.16 -24.22 18.51
N SER A 123 -17.85 -25.19 17.91
CA SER A 123 -17.67 -25.54 16.50
C SER A 123 -17.97 -24.37 15.56
N ILE A 124 -19.00 -23.57 15.83
CA ILE A 124 -19.27 -22.32 15.08
C ILE A 124 -18.13 -21.32 15.23
N ALA A 125 -17.58 -21.16 16.43
CA ALA A 125 -16.45 -20.25 16.67
C ALA A 125 -15.18 -20.69 15.93
N ASP A 126 -14.89 -21.99 15.94
CA ASP A 126 -13.76 -22.58 15.22
C ASP A 126 -13.94 -22.47 13.69
N ALA A 127 -15.13 -22.81 13.18
CA ALA A 127 -15.47 -22.66 11.76
C ALA A 127 -15.37 -21.19 11.31
N ARG A 128 -15.88 -20.23 12.10
CA ARG A 128 -15.71 -18.79 11.83
C ARG A 128 -14.26 -18.36 11.85
N LYS A 129 -13.42 -18.95 12.71
CA LYS A 129 -11.99 -18.63 12.76
C LYS A 129 -11.29 -19.07 11.48
N THR A 130 -11.60 -20.26 10.97
CA THR A 130 -11.07 -20.79 9.70
C THR A 130 -11.60 -19.99 8.49
N ASP A 131 -12.91 -19.78 8.40
CA ASP A 131 -13.54 -19.04 7.31
C ASP A 131 -13.05 -17.58 7.25
N LYS A 132 -12.84 -16.92 8.40
CA LYS A 132 -12.20 -15.61 8.46
C LYS A 132 -10.77 -15.63 7.95
N ARG A 133 -9.98 -16.68 8.21
CA ARG A 133 -8.61 -16.81 7.67
C ARG A 133 -8.63 -16.91 6.16
N GLU A 134 -9.47 -17.76 5.59
CA GLU A 134 -9.62 -17.93 4.15
C GLU A 134 -10.13 -16.66 3.48
N TRP A 135 -11.15 -16.01 4.06
CA TRP A 135 -11.63 -14.71 3.60
C TRP A 135 -10.53 -13.65 3.61
N LEU A 136 -9.65 -13.61 4.62
CA LEU A 136 -8.51 -12.68 4.66
C LEU A 136 -7.47 -12.97 3.57
N VAL A 137 -7.17 -14.25 3.30
CA VAL A 137 -6.25 -14.65 2.23
C VAL A 137 -6.81 -14.21 0.88
N ARG A 138 -8.09 -14.50 0.61
CA ARG A 138 -8.79 -14.04 -0.61
C ARG A 138 -8.76 -12.53 -0.74
N LEU A 139 -9.02 -11.80 0.36
CA LEU A 139 -8.99 -10.34 0.37
C LEU A 139 -7.58 -9.80 0.08
N LEU A 140 -6.54 -10.46 0.56
CA LEU A 140 -5.16 -10.11 0.27
C LEU A 140 -4.77 -10.37 -1.17
N GLU A 141 -5.23 -11.48 -1.74
CA GLU A 141 -5.02 -11.81 -3.16
C GLU A 141 -5.73 -10.80 -4.05
N GLN A 142 -6.97 -10.44 -3.74
CA GLN A 142 -7.70 -9.37 -4.42
C GLN A 142 -6.96 -8.03 -4.31
N SER A 143 -6.47 -7.68 -3.11
CA SER A 143 -5.71 -6.44 -2.91
C SER A 143 -4.39 -6.44 -3.69
N ALA A 144 -3.68 -7.57 -3.74
CA ALA A 144 -2.45 -7.74 -4.50
C ALA A 144 -2.69 -7.71 -6.01
N ALA A 145 -3.83 -8.20 -6.47
CA ALA A 145 -4.31 -8.08 -7.85
C ALA A 145 -4.77 -6.65 -8.20
N GLY A 146 -4.71 -5.70 -7.26
CA GLY A 146 -5.08 -4.31 -7.48
C GLY A 146 -6.56 -3.99 -7.22
N ASP A 147 -7.32 -4.86 -6.55
CA ASP A 147 -8.66 -4.50 -6.08
C ASP A 147 -8.55 -3.47 -4.94
N PHE A 148 -8.80 -2.21 -5.30
CA PHE A 148 -8.77 -1.09 -4.37
C PHE A 148 -9.81 -1.21 -3.25
N ARG A 149 -10.91 -1.95 -3.41
CA ARG A 149 -11.90 -2.16 -2.34
C ARG A 149 -11.32 -3.05 -1.25
N ALA A 150 -10.64 -4.11 -1.67
CA ALA A 150 -9.93 -4.99 -0.77
C ALA A 150 -8.82 -4.22 -0.02
N ALA A 151 -8.07 -3.39 -0.74
CA ALA A 151 -7.07 -2.50 -0.15
C ALA A 151 -7.69 -1.47 0.83
N ALA A 152 -8.82 -0.87 0.46
CA ALA A 152 -9.54 0.13 1.26
C ALA A 152 -10.12 -0.46 2.54
N TYR A 153 -10.58 -1.73 2.49
CA TYR A 153 -11.01 -2.46 3.68
C TYR A 153 -9.92 -2.45 4.76
N PHE A 154 -8.66 -2.67 4.36
CA PHE A 154 -7.57 -2.66 5.31
C PHE A 154 -7.19 -1.27 5.81
N ARG A 155 -7.27 -0.24 4.95
CA ARG A 155 -7.01 1.15 5.32
C ARG A 155 -8.02 1.72 6.32
N LYS A 156 -9.29 1.28 6.23
CA LYS A 156 -10.40 1.72 7.11
C LYS A 156 -10.24 1.34 8.58
N ARG A 157 -9.35 0.41 8.96
CA ARG A 157 -9.26 -0.12 10.34
C ARG A 157 -8.22 0.55 11.24
N GLN A 158 -7.25 1.28 10.69
CA GLN A 158 -6.37 2.18 11.46
C GLN A 158 -6.87 3.62 11.46
N SER A 159 -7.72 3.95 10.48
CA SER A 159 -8.53 5.13 10.45
C SER A 159 -9.71 4.98 11.42
N THR A 160 -9.46 5.12 12.72
CA THR A 160 -10.34 5.90 13.58
C THR A 160 -10.31 7.38 13.15
N MET A 161 -10.28 7.68 11.84
CA MET A 161 -10.47 9.04 11.36
C MET A 161 -11.96 9.35 11.49
N PHE A 162 -12.26 9.98 12.62
CA PHE A 162 -13.19 11.09 12.73
C PHE A 162 -14.49 10.97 11.94
N VAL A 163 -15.48 10.37 12.59
CA VAL A 163 -16.85 10.90 12.53
C VAL A 163 -17.24 11.33 13.94
N GLN A 164 -16.56 12.35 14.47
CA GLN A 164 -17.22 13.27 15.39
C GLN A 164 -17.66 14.47 14.54
N GLY A 165 -18.94 14.46 14.17
CA GLY A 165 -19.62 15.44 13.33
C GLY A 165 -19.69 15.09 11.83
N SER A 166 -20.88 15.12 11.25
CA SER A 166 -21.07 15.12 9.78
C SER A 166 -20.58 16.47 9.20
N TYR A 167 -20.23 16.52 7.91
CA TYR A 167 -19.92 17.79 7.23
C TYR A 167 -21.01 18.84 7.48
N CYS A 168 -22.28 18.41 7.45
CA CYS A 168 -23.41 19.26 7.79
C CYS A 168 -23.27 19.90 9.17
N MET A 169 -22.83 19.18 10.19
CA MET A 169 -22.62 19.76 11.53
C MET A 169 -21.53 20.83 11.51
N ARG A 170 -20.40 20.57 10.85
CA ARG A 170 -19.28 21.52 10.76
C ARG A 170 -19.58 22.74 9.89
N ALA A 171 -20.42 22.58 8.88
CA ALA A 171 -20.89 23.67 8.03
C ALA A 171 -21.99 24.52 8.68
N GLY A 172 -22.43 24.20 9.91
CA GLY A 172 -23.46 24.96 10.64
C GLY A 172 -24.90 24.47 10.40
N GLY A 173 -25.07 23.17 10.10
CA GLY A 173 -26.35 22.50 9.90
C GLY A 173 -26.60 22.09 8.44
N LYS A 174 -27.58 21.19 8.23
CA LYS A 174 -27.94 20.67 6.89
C LYS A 174 -28.35 21.79 5.93
N ALA A 175 -29.20 22.72 6.38
CA ALA A 175 -29.71 23.80 5.53
C ALA A 175 -28.59 24.74 5.04
N LYS A 176 -27.70 25.15 5.95
CA LYS A 176 -26.54 25.98 5.61
C LYS A 176 -25.57 25.25 4.69
N ALA A 177 -25.26 23.98 4.96
CA ALA A 177 -24.41 23.16 4.09
C ALA A 177 -24.95 23.05 2.65
N ILE A 178 -26.27 22.84 2.49
CA ILE A 178 -26.92 22.81 1.17
C ILE A 178 -26.84 24.18 0.49
N SER A 179 -27.16 25.26 1.22
CA SER A 179 -27.09 26.63 0.70
C SER A 179 -25.69 26.99 0.22
N ASP A 180 -24.67 26.73 1.05
CA ASP A 180 -23.27 27.01 0.75
C ASP A 180 -22.80 26.22 -0.48
N LEU A 181 -23.17 24.94 -0.58
CA LEU A 181 -22.88 24.14 -1.77
C LEU A 181 -23.58 24.66 -3.01
N ARG A 182 -24.87 25.02 -2.91
CA ARG A 182 -25.65 25.54 -4.04
C ARG A 182 -25.03 26.83 -4.57
N PHE A 183 -24.75 27.79 -3.69
CA PHE A 183 -24.11 29.05 -4.05
C PHE A 183 -22.71 28.82 -4.65
N PHE A 184 -21.92 27.94 -4.04
CA PHE A 184 -20.57 27.64 -4.51
C PHE A 184 -20.57 27.07 -5.94
N TYR A 185 -21.42 26.08 -6.22
CA TYR A 185 -21.46 25.44 -7.54
C TYR A 185 -22.19 26.28 -8.60
N GLN A 186 -23.17 27.08 -8.20
CA GLN A 186 -23.79 28.07 -9.08
C GLN A 186 -22.74 29.06 -9.58
N ARG A 187 -21.92 29.63 -8.68
CA ARG A 187 -20.82 30.54 -9.03
C ARG A 187 -19.70 29.85 -9.80
N LYS A 188 -19.52 28.55 -9.61
CA LYS A 188 -18.49 27.76 -10.29
C LYS A 188 -18.85 27.47 -11.75
N TYR A 189 -20.10 27.13 -12.02
CA TYR A 189 -20.57 26.74 -13.35
C TYR A 189 -21.27 27.86 -14.13
N THR A 190 -21.36 29.06 -13.55
CA THR A 190 -21.90 30.25 -14.21
C THR A 190 -20.80 31.29 -14.30
N PRO A 191 -20.44 31.77 -15.51
CA PRO A 191 -19.48 32.86 -15.65
C PRO A 191 -19.98 34.14 -14.97
N LEU A 192 -19.05 35.05 -14.65
CA LEU A 192 -19.37 36.34 -14.02
C LEU A 192 -20.25 37.22 -14.93
N GLU A 193 -19.96 37.18 -16.23
CA GLU A 193 -20.80 37.77 -17.26
C GLU A 193 -21.71 36.68 -17.82
N PRO A 194 -23.03 36.93 -17.97
CA PRO A 194 -23.94 35.92 -18.50
C PRO A 194 -23.51 35.55 -19.92
N PRO A 195 -23.34 34.24 -20.23
CA PRO A 195 -22.93 33.82 -21.56
C PRO A 195 -24.06 34.11 -22.54
N GLN A 196 -23.69 34.61 -23.73
CA GLN A 196 -24.66 34.87 -24.78
C GLN A 196 -25.23 33.53 -25.30
N PRO A 197 -26.54 33.28 -25.18
CA PRO A 197 -27.14 32.04 -25.63
C PRO A 197 -26.87 31.80 -27.12
N GLY A 198 -26.42 30.58 -27.47
CA GLY A 198 -26.17 30.20 -28.86
C GLY A 198 -24.84 30.68 -29.46
N LEU A 199 -24.13 31.61 -28.80
CA LEU A 199 -22.85 32.15 -29.32
C LEU A 199 -21.80 31.06 -29.60
N PRO A 200 -21.56 30.06 -28.71
CA PRO A 200 -20.60 28.99 -29.01
C PRO A 200 -20.95 28.21 -30.28
N MET A 201 -22.24 27.89 -30.48
CA MET A 201 -22.66 27.16 -31.67
C MET A 201 -22.57 28.02 -32.94
N ALA A 202 -22.87 29.32 -32.84
CA ALA A 202 -22.67 30.27 -33.93
C ALA A 202 -21.18 30.41 -34.32
N ILE A 203 -20.28 30.52 -33.33
CA ILE A 203 -18.82 30.53 -33.56
C ILE A 203 -18.40 29.25 -34.28
N PHE A 204 -18.92 28.10 -33.84
CA PHE A 204 -18.62 26.82 -34.46
C PHE A 204 -19.04 26.78 -35.92
N HIS A 205 -20.32 27.03 -36.24
CA HIS A 205 -20.82 26.99 -37.62
C HIS A 205 -20.15 28.01 -38.54
N CYS A 206 -19.91 29.23 -38.03
CA CYS A 206 -19.22 30.27 -38.80
C CYS A 206 -17.81 29.85 -39.24
N ARG A 207 -17.11 29.04 -38.42
CA ARG A 207 -15.72 28.62 -38.68
C ARG A 207 -15.61 27.23 -39.32
N ALA A 208 -16.52 26.32 -38.99
CA ALA A 208 -16.50 24.95 -39.47
C ALA A 208 -17.00 24.83 -40.92
N GLY A 209 -17.80 25.78 -41.40
CA GLY A 209 -18.48 25.68 -42.69
C GLY A 209 -19.66 24.70 -42.66
N PRO A 210 -20.15 24.27 -43.83
CA PRO A 210 -21.28 23.33 -43.94
C PRO A 210 -20.97 22.00 -43.26
N ILE A 211 -21.91 21.53 -42.43
CA ILE A 211 -21.78 20.24 -41.75
C ILE A 211 -22.05 19.11 -42.76
N MET A 212 -21.11 18.17 -42.83
CA MET A 212 -21.19 17.00 -43.70
C MET A 212 -21.85 15.83 -42.96
N ASN A 213 -22.50 14.95 -43.72
CA ASN A 213 -23.03 13.71 -43.17
C ASN A 213 -21.89 12.83 -42.65
N PRO A 214 -21.97 12.34 -41.40
CA PRO A 214 -20.94 11.47 -40.86
C PRO A 214 -21.07 10.06 -41.43
N GLU A 215 -19.95 9.37 -41.58
CA GLU A 215 -19.98 7.92 -41.76
C GLU A 215 -20.63 7.27 -40.53
N PRO A 216 -21.47 6.24 -40.65
CA PRO A 216 -21.98 5.50 -39.50
C PRO A 216 -20.85 4.82 -38.71
N PHE A 217 -21.01 4.71 -37.39
CA PHE A 217 -20.23 3.79 -36.57
C PHE A 217 -20.48 2.34 -37.00
N THR A 218 -19.39 1.57 -37.05
CA THR A 218 -19.47 0.11 -37.20
C THR A 218 -19.59 -0.54 -35.82
N LEU A 219 -20.15 -1.75 -35.77
CA LEU A 219 -20.26 -2.49 -34.52
C LEU A 219 -18.87 -2.78 -33.93
N GLN A 220 -17.91 -3.14 -34.80
CA GLN A 220 -16.52 -3.40 -34.39
C GLN A 220 -15.91 -2.16 -33.71
N GLU A 221 -16.11 -0.97 -34.27
CA GLU A 221 -15.60 0.27 -33.69
C GLU A 221 -16.17 0.51 -32.28
N ILE A 222 -17.49 0.34 -32.10
CA ILE A 222 -18.14 0.54 -30.79
C ILE A 222 -17.64 -0.51 -29.78
N GLN A 223 -17.54 -1.77 -30.20
CA GLN A 223 -17.01 -2.86 -29.39
C GLN A 223 -15.58 -2.53 -28.93
N GLU A 224 -14.66 -2.23 -29.85
CA GLU A 224 -13.27 -1.90 -29.52
C GLU A 224 -13.18 -0.77 -28.48
N VAL A 225 -14.00 0.27 -28.62
CA VAL A 225 -14.06 1.37 -27.66
C VAL A 225 -14.54 0.91 -26.29
N ALA A 226 -15.59 0.10 -26.24
CA ALA A 226 -16.16 -0.45 -25.03
C ALA A 226 -15.19 -1.41 -24.31
N PHE A 227 -14.50 -2.30 -25.03
CA PHE A 227 -13.52 -3.25 -24.46
C PHE A 227 -12.24 -2.58 -23.96
N GLN A 228 -11.88 -1.42 -24.51
CA GLN A 228 -10.79 -0.60 -23.95
C GLN A 228 -11.17 0.08 -22.62
N CYS A 229 -12.45 0.15 -22.26
CA CYS A 229 -12.88 0.75 -21.01
C CYS A 229 -12.58 -0.16 -19.83
N LYS A 230 -12.22 0.44 -18.69
CA LYS A 230 -11.85 -0.33 -17.49
C LYS A 230 -13.11 -0.85 -16.80
N HIS A 231 -13.08 -2.13 -16.44
CA HIS A 231 -14.06 -2.80 -15.59
C HIS A 231 -14.12 -2.21 -14.17
N ASN A 232 -15.18 -2.58 -13.44
CA ASN A 232 -15.43 -2.32 -12.02
C ASN A 232 -15.48 -0.83 -11.67
N LYS A 233 -16.07 -0.04 -12.57
CA LYS A 233 -16.31 1.40 -12.38
C LYS A 233 -17.72 1.65 -11.85
N SER A 234 -17.89 2.79 -11.20
CA SER A 234 -19.20 3.24 -10.76
C SER A 234 -20.02 3.73 -11.95
N THR A 235 -21.27 3.30 -12.02
CA THR A 235 -22.26 3.68 -13.04
C THR A 235 -22.86 5.06 -12.76
N GLY A 236 -23.47 5.64 -13.79
CA GLY A 236 -24.28 6.85 -13.69
C GLY A 236 -25.70 6.57 -13.18
N ALA A 237 -26.62 7.47 -13.51
CA ALA A 237 -28.05 7.40 -13.17
C ALA A 237 -28.75 6.17 -13.77
N ASP A 238 -28.28 5.76 -14.95
CA ASP A 238 -28.80 4.66 -15.75
C ASP A 238 -28.57 3.28 -15.12
N GLY A 239 -27.59 3.15 -14.23
CA GLY A 239 -27.24 1.87 -13.60
C GLY A 239 -26.56 0.87 -14.55
N ILE A 240 -26.22 1.28 -15.77
CA ILE A 240 -25.59 0.41 -16.77
C ILE A 240 -24.08 0.34 -16.51
N SER A 241 -23.57 -0.86 -16.21
CA SER A 241 -22.13 -1.10 -16.00
C SER A 241 -21.37 -1.25 -17.33
N TYR A 242 -20.05 -1.09 -17.32
CA TYR A 242 -19.23 -1.37 -18.51
C TYR A 242 -19.33 -2.84 -18.90
N GLU A 243 -19.35 -3.71 -17.91
CA GLU A 243 -19.56 -5.16 -18.05
C GLU A 243 -20.87 -5.45 -18.78
N ALA A 244 -21.99 -4.92 -18.29
CA ALA A 244 -23.29 -5.13 -18.92
C ALA A 244 -23.29 -4.61 -20.36
N LEU A 245 -22.78 -3.40 -20.60
CA LEU A 245 -22.72 -2.84 -21.94
C LEU A 245 -21.85 -3.68 -22.90
N GLN A 246 -20.69 -4.17 -22.46
CA GLN A 246 -19.83 -5.04 -23.25
C GLN A 246 -20.49 -6.38 -23.58
N MET A 247 -21.27 -6.93 -22.65
CA MET A 247 -22.03 -8.17 -22.89
C MET A 247 -23.17 -7.95 -23.87
N LEU A 248 -23.89 -6.82 -23.78
CA LEU A 248 -24.94 -6.45 -24.71
C LEU A 248 -24.40 -6.18 -26.12
N LEU A 249 -23.20 -5.61 -26.22
CA LEU A 249 -22.51 -5.43 -27.50
C LEU A 249 -22.03 -6.77 -28.11
N GLN A 250 -22.10 -7.88 -27.39
CA GLN A 250 -21.82 -9.23 -27.87
C GLN A 250 -23.09 -10.09 -28.02
N SER A 251 -24.28 -9.52 -27.78
CA SER A 251 -25.56 -10.23 -27.91
C SER A 251 -26.34 -9.75 -29.14
N ASP A 252 -27.53 -10.30 -29.34
CA ASP A 252 -28.43 -9.94 -30.45
C ASP A 252 -28.89 -8.47 -30.42
N LEU A 253 -28.73 -7.77 -29.29
CA LEU A 253 -28.99 -6.33 -29.17
C LEU A 253 -27.87 -5.45 -29.73
N SER A 254 -26.73 -6.01 -30.12
CA SER A 254 -25.55 -5.28 -30.56
C SER A 254 -25.84 -4.32 -31.73
N HIS A 255 -26.61 -4.77 -32.72
CA HIS A 255 -27.03 -3.95 -33.87
C HIS A 255 -27.98 -2.83 -33.45
N HIS A 256 -28.98 -3.08 -32.61
CA HIS A 256 -29.86 -2.03 -32.13
C HIS A 256 -29.13 -0.95 -31.30
N ILE A 257 -28.10 -1.34 -30.52
CA ILE A 257 -27.26 -0.37 -29.79
C ILE A 257 -26.44 0.48 -30.77
N MET A 258 -25.89 -0.14 -31.82
CA MET A 258 -25.18 0.58 -32.89
C MET A 258 -26.12 1.55 -33.62
N ASP A 259 -27.34 1.13 -33.95
CA ASP A 259 -28.34 1.96 -34.64
C ASP A 259 -28.78 3.14 -33.78
N MET A 260 -28.92 2.95 -32.46
CA MET A 260 -29.13 4.04 -31.51
C MET A 260 -27.97 5.05 -31.55
N PHE A 261 -26.71 4.58 -31.53
CA PHE A 261 -25.55 5.47 -31.60
C PHE A 261 -25.51 6.22 -32.95
N ASN A 262 -25.79 5.54 -34.05
CA ASN A 262 -25.82 6.12 -35.39
C ASN A 262 -26.96 7.11 -35.58
N SER A 263 -28.14 6.83 -35.03
CA SER A 263 -29.27 7.76 -35.04
C SER A 263 -28.93 9.07 -34.34
N VAL A 264 -28.21 9.00 -33.22
CA VAL A 264 -27.74 10.20 -32.50
C VAL A 264 -26.65 10.93 -33.29
N LEU A 265 -25.67 10.19 -33.84
CA LEU A 265 -24.60 10.75 -34.67
C LEU A 265 -25.14 11.52 -35.89
N GLN A 266 -26.10 10.93 -36.60
CA GLN A 266 -26.71 11.49 -37.80
C GLN A 266 -27.73 12.60 -37.49
N GLY A 267 -28.07 12.84 -36.22
CA GLY A 267 -29.07 13.83 -35.82
C GLY A 267 -30.52 13.39 -36.05
N LEU A 268 -30.76 12.11 -36.34
CA LEU A 268 -32.11 11.53 -36.44
C LEU A 268 -32.79 11.47 -35.06
N ARG A 269 -32.00 11.33 -33.99
CA ARG A 269 -32.46 11.36 -32.60
C ARG A 269 -31.58 12.30 -31.77
N PRO A 270 -32.12 13.04 -30.78
CA PRO A 270 -31.31 13.81 -29.85
C PRO A 270 -30.53 12.88 -28.92
N PRO A 271 -29.41 13.33 -28.33
CA PRO A 271 -28.76 12.60 -27.25
C PRO A 271 -29.75 12.29 -26.10
N PRO A 272 -29.81 11.04 -25.61
CA PRO A 272 -30.67 10.70 -24.50
C PRO A 272 -30.45 11.60 -23.26
N PRO A 273 -31.50 12.00 -22.52
CA PRO A 273 -31.34 12.86 -21.34
C PRO A 273 -30.39 12.30 -20.27
N SER A 274 -30.32 10.97 -20.13
CA SER A 274 -29.39 10.29 -19.22
C SER A 274 -27.92 10.41 -19.63
N TRP A 275 -27.62 10.78 -20.88
CA TRP A 275 -26.27 11.06 -21.35
C TRP A 275 -25.83 12.49 -21.01
N LEU A 276 -26.78 13.42 -20.93
CA LEU A 276 -26.54 14.84 -20.66
C LEU A 276 -26.53 15.17 -19.17
N THR A 277 -27.17 14.34 -18.34
CA THR A 277 -27.27 14.56 -16.88
C THR A 277 -26.33 13.64 -16.12
N SER A 278 -25.48 14.22 -15.26
CA SER A 278 -24.50 13.47 -14.47
C SER A 278 -24.63 13.74 -12.98
N HIS A 279 -24.46 12.74 -12.13
CA HIS A 279 -24.56 12.93 -10.68
C HIS A 279 -23.23 13.30 -10.05
N VAL A 280 -23.25 14.26 -9.11
CA VAL A 280 -22.07 14.67 -8.35
C VAL A 280 -22.03 14.00 -6.99
N CYS A 281 -20.93 13.30 -6.73
CA CYS A 281 -20.59 12.75 -5.43
C CYS A 281 -19.45 13.57 -4.81
N PHE A 282 -19.59 13.97 -3.53
CA PHE A 282 -18.58 14.77 -2.84
C PHE A 282 -17.60 13.89 -2.05
N LEU A 283 -16.32 14.03 -2.35
CA LEU A 283 -15.23 13.43 -1.57
C LEU A 283 -14.53 14.47 -0.69
N PRO A 284 -14.14 14.12 0.54
CA PRO A 284 -13.38 15.02 1.40
C PRO A 284 -11.93 15.15 0.91
N LYS A 285 -11.45 16.38 0.73
CA LYS A 285 -10.04 16.69 0.47
C LYS A 285 -9.23 16.70 1.77
N THR A 286 -9.86 17.09 2.87
CA THR A 286 -9.27 17.21 4.21
C THR A 286 -9.94 16.25 5.17
N THR A 287 -9.32 16.00 6.34
CA THR A 287 -9.88 15.10 7.37
C THR A 287 -11.16 15.64 7.99
N HIS A 288 -11.31 16.97 8.08
CA HIS A 288 -12.47 17.65 8.67
C HIS A 288 -13.00 18.69 7.68
N PRO A 289 -13.74 18.26 6.64
CA PRO A 289 -14.33 19.21 5.71
C PRO A 289 -15.37 20.07 6.44
N SER A 290 -15.29 21.38 6.22
CA SER A 290 -16.19 22.38 6.83
C SER A 290 -16.75 23.36 5.80
N ALA A 291 -16.08 23.55 4.67
CA ALA A 291 -16.52 24.39 3.57
C ALA A 291 -16.66 23.60 2.25
N PRO A 292 -17.45 24.08 1.27
CA PRO A 292 -17.53 23.47 -0.07
C PRO A 292 -16.17 23.25 -0.75
N GLY A 293 -15.23 24.19 -0.53
CA GLY A 293 -13.86 24.09 -1.06
C GLY A 293 -13.06 22.88 -0.54
N ASP A 294 -13.41 22.37 0.64
CA ASP A 294 -12.82 21.16 1.25
C ASP A 294 -13.35 19.87 0.61
N LEU A 295 -14.34 19.98 -0.27
CA LEU A 295 -14.93 18.87 -0.98
C LEU A 295 -14.41 18.83 -2.43
N ARG A 296 -14.20 17.62 -2.94
CA ARG A 296 -13.87 17.33 -4.32
C ARG A 296 -15.11 16.69 -4.98
N PRO A 297 -15.70 17.32 -6.01
CA PRO A 297 -16.75 16.66 -6.76
C PRO A 297 -16.17 15.52 -7.59
N ILE A 298 -16.91 14.42 -7.69
CA ILE A 298 -16.74 13.36 -8.67
C ILE A 298 -18.04 13.25 -9.45
N VAL A 299 -17.93 13.31 -10.78
CA VAL A 299 -19.08 13.20 -11.68
C VAL A 299 -19.27 11.74 -12.09
N LEU A 300 -20.47 11.22 -11.90
CA LEU A 300 -20.92 9.90 -12.32
C LEU A 300 -21.86 10.06 -13.51
N SER A 301 -21.31 9.94 -14.73
CA SER A 301 -22.06 9.97 -15.99
C SER A 301 -22.35 8.57 -16.53
N SER A 302 -23.36 8.48 -17.41
CA SER A 302 -23.78 7.28 -18.12
C SER A 302 -22.60 6.55 -18.76
N THR A 303 -22.60 5.22 -18.65
CA THR A 303 -21.57 4.37 -19.26
C THR A 303 -21.70 4.38 -20.78
N ALA A 304 -22.92 4.30 -21.32
CA ALA A 304 -23.19 4.38 -22.75
C ALA A 304 -22.70 5.73 -23.32
N ALA A 305 -23.03 6.84 -22.65
CA ALA A 305 -22.56 8.17 -23.05
C ALA A 305 -21.02 8.27 -23.10
N LYS A 306 -20.31 7.64 -22.15
CA LYS A 306 -18.84 7.60 -22.15
C LYS A 306 -18.27 6.82 -23.31
N VAL A 307 -18.87 5.68 -23.68
CA VAL A 307 -18.45 4.90 -24.85
C VAL A 307 -18.72 5.70 -26.12
N PHE A 308 -19.92 6.26 -26.27
CA PHE A 308 -20.29 7.09 -27.41
C PHE A 308 -19.35 8.29 -27.61
N THR A 309 -19.17 9.12 -26.57
CA THR A 309 -18.28 10.29 -26.66
C THR A 309 -16.81 9.93 -26.82
N LYS A 310 -16.38 8.73 -26.37
CA LYS A 310 -15.03 8.24 -26.63
C LYS A 310 -14.87 7.84 -28.11
N ALA A 311 -15.87 7.22 -28.72
CA ALA A 311 -15.88 6.92 -30.15
C ALA A 311 -15.84 8.21 -30.99
N LEU A 312 -16.65 9.22 -30.64
CA LEU A 312 -16.58 10.55 -31.27
C LEU A 312 -15.17 11.15 -31.19
N MET A 313 -14.56 11.16 -29.99
CA MET A 313 -13.21 11.69 -29.81
C MET A 313 -12.17 10.94 -30.65
N LEU A 314 -12.29 9.62 -30.81
CA LEU A 314 -11.36 8.85 -31.64
C LEU A 314 -11.45 9.23 -33.11
N ARG A 315 -12.66 9.47 -33.64
CA ARG A 315 -12.85 9.99 -35.01
C ARG A 315 -12.43 11.44 -35.18
N LEU A 316 -12.55 12.26 -34.13
CA LEU A 316 -12.14 13.67 -34.15
C LEU A 316 -10.64 13.88 -34.08
N ARG A 317 -9.90 12.99 -33.39
CA ARG A 317 -8.44 13.10 -33.23
C ARG A 317 -7.66 13.42 -34.51
N PRO A 318 -7.89 12.74 -35.65
CA PRO A 318 -7.19 13.05 -36.90
C PRO A 318 -7.68 14.34 -37.58
N LYS A 319 -8.93 14.76 -37.32
CA LYS A 319 -9.51 16.00 -37.87
C LYS A 319 -9.07 17.26 -37.09
N LEU A 320 -8.69 17.11 -35.83
CA LEU A 320 -8.23 18.20 -34.97
C LEU A 320 -6.73 18.52 -35.18
N PRO A 321 -6.28 19.76 -34.91
CA PRO A 321 -4.90 20.17 -35.10
C PRO A 321 -3.97 19.29 -34.28
N ARG A 322 -2.87 18.84 -34.89
CA ARG A 322 -1.87 18.01 -34.23
C ARG A 322 -1.35 18.75 -32.99
N MET A 323 -1.45 18.10 -31.82
CA MET A 323 -0.92 18.70 -30.59
C MET A 323 0.59 18.94 -30.72
N GLN A 324 1.02 20.12 -30.28
CA GLN A 324 2.39 20.57 -30.44
C GLN A 324 3.37 19.81 -29.56
N ALA A 325 4.65 20.05 -29.85
CA ALA A 325 5.81 19.41 -29.25
C ALA A 325 6.07 19.76 -27.77
N PHE A 326 5.22 20.56 -27.12
CA PHE A 326 5.43 20.97 -25.73
C PHE A 326 4.44 20.32 -24.74
N GLN A 327 3.17 20.05 -25.12
CA GLN A 327 2.16 19.43 -24.23
C GLN A 327 2.49 17.98 -23.84
N VAL A 328 2.43 17.63 -22.56
CA VAL A 328 2.78 16.28 -22.07
C VAL A 328 1.54 15.52 -21.58
N GLY A 329 0.48 16.22 -21.19
CA GLY A 329 -0.75 15.64 -20.66
C GLY A 329 -1.67 15.10 -21.75
N GLY A 330 -2.31 13.95 -21.48
CA GLY A 330 -3.42 13.44 -22.31
C GLY A 330 -3.02 12.84 -23.66
N LEU A 331 -1.72 12.70 -23.94
CA LEU A 331 -1.19 12.20 -25.21
C LEU A 331 -0.68 10.76 -25.12
N PRO A 332 -0.93 9.91 -26.14
CA PRO A 332 -0.30 8.60 -26.21
C PRO A 332 1.22 8.75 -26.34
N LYS A 333 1.97 7.79 -25.79
CA LYS A 333 3.44 7.71 -25.85
C LYS A 333 4.21 8.85 -25.14
N ARG A 334 3.53 9.77 -24.44
CA ARG A 334 4.15 10.75 -23.53
C ARG A 334 3.85 10.38 -22.08
N GLN A 335 4.79 10.65 -21.18
CA GLN A 335 4.69 10.35 -19.75
C GLN A 335 4.87 11.61 -18.91
N THR A 336 4.21 11.67 -17.76
CA THR A 336 4.38 12.73 -16.74
C THR A 336 5.85 12.95 -16.38
N LEU A 337 6.65 11.88 -16.42
CA LEU A 337 8.06 11.93 -16.09
C LEU A 337 8.90 12.69 -17.11
N ASP A 338 8.47 12.75 -18.37
CA ASP A 338 9.19 13.46 -19.43
C ASP A 338 9.28 14.96 -19.12
N ALA A 339 8.16 15.58 -18.74
CA ALA A 339 8.12 16.98 -18.30
C ALA A 339 9.01 17.23 -17.08
N ALA A 340 8.86 16.39 -16.05
CA ALA A 340 9.57 16.58 -14.79
C ALA A 340 11.09 16.39 -14.95
N CYS A 341 11.53 15.39 -15.70
CA CYS A 341 12.94 15.16 -15.99
C CYS A 341 13.54 16.26 -16.88
N ALA A 342 12.77 16.84 -17.81
CA ALA A 342 13.25 17.95 -18.63
C ALA A 342 13.51 19.21 -17.80
N VAL A 343 12.58 19.57 -16.90
CA VAL A 343 12.78 20.68 -15.95
C VAL A 343 13.98 20.42 -15.05
N GLN A 344 14.12 19.19 -14.52
CA GLN A 344 15.26 18.81 -13.70
C GLN A 344 16.58 18.86 -14.49
N HIS A 345 16.56 18.50 -15.77
CA HIS A 345 17.72 18.60 -16.66
C HIS A 345 18.11 20.07 -16.91
N ALA A 346 17.13 20.95 -17.16
CA ALA A 346 17.36 22.38 -17.34
C ALA A 346 18.03 23.02 -16.11
N ILE A 347 17.57 22.69 -14.88
CA ILE A 347 18.20 23.12 -13.63
C ILE A 347 19.68 22.71 -13.61
N ARG A 348 19.96 21.44 -13.92
CA ARG A 348 21.34 20.92 -13.92
C ARG A 348 22.22 21.59 -14.96
N LEU A 349 21.69 21.87 -16.15
CA LEU A 349 22.44 22.60 -17.18
C LEU A 349 22.74 24.04 -16.75
N ALA A 350 21.83 24.70 -16.04
CA ALA A 350 22.04 26.05 -15.53
C ALA A 350 23.15 26.09 -14.48
N GLU A 351 23.15 25.13 -13.55
CA GLU A 351 24.21 24.95 -12.54
C GLU A 351 25.55 24.62 -13.17
N GLU A 352 25.55 23.71 -14.15
CA GLU A 352 26.75 23.34 -14.89
C GLU A 352 27.29 24.59 -15.60
N TYR A 353 26.50 25.26 -16.42
CA TYR A 353 26.99 26.33 -17.28
C TYR A 353 27.20 27.66 -16.53
N GLY A 354 26.83 27.73 -15.25
CA GLY A 354 26.81 28.98 -14.49
C GLY A 354 25.87 30.02 -15.13
N LYS A 355 24.78 29.56 -15.76
CA LYS A 355 23.85 30.44 -16.49
C LYS A 355 22.58 30.74 -15.67
N PRO A 356 22.01 31.94 -15.81
CA PRO A 356 20.75 32.28 -15.15
C PRO A 356 19.60 31.44 -15.72
N LEU A 357 18.75 30.95 -14.82
CA LEU A 357 17.52 30.24 -15.12
C LEU A 357 16.46 30.58 -14.07
N ILE A 358 15.27 30.90 -14.53
CA ILE A 358 14.07 31.14 -13.73
C ILE A 358 13.00 30.14 -14.18
N ILE A 359 12.43 29.42 -13.23
CA ILE A 359 11.42 28.39 -13.47
C ILE A 359 10.15 28.80 -12.72
N ILE A 360 9.08 29.03 -13.45
CA ILE A 360 7.81 29.48 -12.88
C ILE A 360 6.83 28.32 -12.95
N LYS A 361 6.39 27.82 -11.79
CA LYS A 361 5.29 26.88 -11.68
C LYS A 361 3.98 27.65 -11.62
N LEU A 362 3.07 27.34 -12.54
CA LEU A 362 1.76 27.94 -12.64
C LEU A 362 0.68 26.93 -12.24
N ASP A 363 -0.31 27.38 -11.46
CA ASP A 363 -1.47 26.60 -11.02
C ASP A 363 -2.73 27.28 -11.55
N VAL A 364 -3.46 26.61 -12.46
CA VAL A 364 -4.72 27.14 -13.01
C VAL A 364 -5.85 26.92 -12.01
N ALA A 365 -6.55 27.98 -11.66
CA ALA A 365 -7.69 27.92 -10.75
C ALA A 365 -8.89 27.23 -11.43
N ALA A 366 -9.38 26.14 -10.83
CA ALA A 366 -10.58 25.43 -11.27
C ALA A 366 -10.59 25.13 -12.79
N ALA A 367 -9.46 24.63 -13.30
CA ALA A 367 -9.16 24.50 -14.73
C ALA A 367 -10.30 23.93 -15.58
N PHE A 368 -10.76 22.70 -15.29
CA PHE A 368 -11.86 22.08 -16.04
C PHE A 368 -13.17 22.85 -15.96
N ASP A 369 -13.46 23.47 -14.81
CA ASP A 369 -14.74 24.14 -14.55
C ASP A 369 -14.80 25.56 -15.12
N SER A 370 -13.67 26.12 -15.56
CA SER A 370 -13.57 27.53 -15.99
C SER A 370 -13.32 27.72 -17.49
N LEU A 371 -13.08 26.63 -18.23
CA LEU A 371 -12.82 26.71 -19.67
C LEU A 371 -14.04 27.27 -20.42
N SER A 372 -13.83 28.31 -21.24
CA SER A 372 -14.90 28.93 -22.04
C SER A 372 -15.47 27.97 -23.09
N HIS A 373 -16.78 28.00 -23.26
CA HIS A 373 -17.46 27.21 -24.29
C HIS A 373 -17.17 27.73 -25.70
N GLU A 374 -16.97 29.04 -25.85
CA GLU A 374 -16.52 29.70 -27.08
C GLU A 374 -15.13 29.21 -27.50
N ALA A 375 -14.22 29.02 -26.54
CA ALA A 375 -12.89 28.47 -26.80
C ALA A 375 -12.97 27.00 -27.26
N VAL A 376 -13.85 26.20 -26.64
CA VAL A 376 -14.12 24.81 -27.07
C VAL A 376 -14.69 24.78 -28.48
N ALA A 377 -15.68 25.65 -28.77
CA ALA A 377 -16.27 25.77 -30.10
C ALA A 377 -15.24 26.16 -31.16
N ALA A 378 -14.37 27.14 -30.86
CA ALA A 378 -13.30 27.57 -31.75
C ALA A 378 -12.32 26.43 -32.10
N LEU A 379 -11.94 25.61 -31.12
CA LEU A 379 -11.10 24.42 -31.38
C LEU A 379 -11.86 23.39 -32.22
N LEU A 380 -13.09 23.02 -31.82
CA LEU A 380 -13.85 21.97 -32.51
C LEU A 380 -14.15 22.35 -33.96
N ALA A 381 -14.33 23.64 -34.26
CA ALA A 381 -14.56 24.13 -35.61
C ALA A 381 -13.40 23.88 -36.58
N THR A 382 -12.17 23.72 -36.07
CA THR A 382 -11.02 23.38 -36.91
C THR A 382 -11.11 22.01 -37.56
N ALA A 383 -12.02 21.15 -37.10
CA ALA A 383 -12.31 19.85 -37.71
C ALA A 383 -13.13 19.93 -39.01
N GLN A 384 -13.49 21.15 -39.45
CA GLN A 384 -14.11 21.51 -40.75
C GLN A 384 -15.28 20.61 -41.19
N GLY A 385 -16.51 21.10 -41.01
CA GLY A 385 -17.73 20.39 -41.42
C GLY A 385 -18.00 19.08 -40.67
N SER A 386 -17.26 18.77 -39.61
CA SER A 386 -17.40 17.53 -38.85
C SER A 386 -18.65 17.53 -37.98
N ARG A 387 -19.59 16.63 -38.30
CA ARG A 387 -20.78 16.36 -37.46
C ARG A 387 -20.41 15.82 -36.08
N GLU A 388 -19.33 15.04 -35.96
CA GLU A 388 -18.86 14.56 -34.66
C GLU A 388 -18.44 15.72 -33.75
N ALA A 389 -17.85 16.78 -34.31
CA ALA A 389 -17.38 17.95 -33.56
C ALA A 389 -18.57 18.79 -33.08
N GLU A 390 -19.56 18.99 -33.96
CA GLU A 390 -20.80 19.67 -33.63
C GLU A 390 -21.57 18.94 -32.51
N LEU A 391 -21.71 17.62 -32.63
CA LEU A 391 -22.41 16.80 -31.64
C LEU A 391 -21.67 16.78 -30.30
N LEU A 392 -20.34 16.72 -30.31
CA LEU A 392 -19.56 16.84 -29.09
C LEU A 392 -19.76 18.21 -28.42
N LEU A 393 -19.78 19.30 -29.21
CA LEU A 393 -20.08 20.64 -28.70
C LEU A 393 -21.49 20.70 -28.10
N GLN A 394 -22.48 20.15 -28.79
CA GLN A 394 -23.86 20.06 -28.28
C GLN A 394 -23.91 19.36 -26.92
N ILE A 395 -23.25 18.21 -26.78
CA ILE A 395 -23.17 17.48 -25.50
C ILE A 395 -22.53 18.33 -24.41
N VAL A 396 -21.48 19.10 -24.72
CA VAL A 396 -20.82 20.01 -23.76
C VAL A 396 -21.76 21.12 -23.30
N LEU A 397 -22.49 21.75 -24.22
CA LEU A 397 -23.39 22.88 -23.93
C LEU A 397 -24.66 22.46 -23.15
N GLU A 398 -25.17 21.26 -23.44
CA GLU A 398 -26.39 20.73 -22.82
C GLU A 398 -26.11 19.95 -21.53
N SER A 399 -24.84 19.75 -21.17
CA SER A 399 -24.43 19.02 -19.97
C SER A 399 -24.97 19.65 -18.68
N ARG A 400 -25.55 18.80 -17.82
CA ARG A 400 -26.07 19.15 -16.50
C ARG A 400 -25.46 18.27 -15.42
N VAL A 401 -25.32 18.83 -14.24
CA VAL A 401 -24.96 18.09 -13.03
C VAL A 401 -26.10 18.11 -12.02
N GLU A 402 -26.45 16.94 -11.51
CA GLU A 402 -27.32 16.79 -10.35
C GLU A 402 -26.46 16.66 -9.09
N LEU A 403 -26.63 17.61 -8.18
CA LEU A 403 -25.92 17.66 -6.91
C LEU A 403 -26.87 17.17 -5.81
N GLY A 404 -26.35 16.40 -4.84
CA GLY A 404 -27.18 15.84 -3.77
C GLY A 404 -26.49 15.82 -2.42
N LEU A 405 -27.20 16.26 -1.38
CA LEU A 405 -26.76 16.18 0.02
C LEU A 405 -27.92 15.74 0.93
N GLN A 406 -27.75 14.60 1.61
CA GLN A 406 -28.71 14.05 2.59
C GLN A 406 -30.19 14.05 2.12
N GLY A 407 -30.44 13.60 0.88
CA GLY A 407 -31.77 13.46 0.30
C GLY A 407 -32.35 14.74 -0.32
N THR A 408 -31.63 15.86 -0.31
CA THR A 408 -31.98 17.05 -1.08
C THR A 408 -31.12 17.11 -2.34
N THR A 409 -31.73 17.22 -3.51
CA THR A 409 -31.04 17.33 -4.79
C THR A 409 -31.40 18.63 -5.52
N TRP A 410 -30.51 19.09 -6.38
CA TRP A 410 -30.75 20.20 -7.29
C TRP A 410 -29.90 20.02 -8.55
N GLU A 411 -30.43 20.50 -9.67
CA GLU A 411 -29.72 20.51 -10.94
C GLU A 411 -28.99 21.84 -11.15
N GLN A 412 -27.84 21.76 -11.83
CA GLN A 412 -27.08 22.89 -12.29
C GLN A 412 -26.59 22.61 -13.72
N GLN A 413 -26.99 23.45 -14.66
CA GLN A 413 -26.44 23.43 -16.02
C GLN A 413 -25.02 24.00 -16.02
N LEU A 414 -24.13 23.41 -16.80
CA LEU A 414 -22.80 23.96 -17.04
C LEU A 414 -22.91 25.09 -18.07
N ARG A 415 -22.75 26.34 -17.63
CA ARG A 415 -22.69 27.51 -18.52
C ARG A 415 -21.26 27.92 -18.87
N GLN A 416 -20.28 27.28 -18.22
CA GLN A 416 -18.85 27.32 -18.52
C GLN A 416 -18.22 26.01 -18.03
N GLY A 417 -17.02 25.72 -18.53
CA GLY A 417 -16.27 24.52 -18.19
C GLY A 417 -16.79 23.26 -18.87
N ILE A 418 -16.11 22.15 -18.58
CA ILE A 418 -16.40 20.81 -19.11
C ILE A 418 -16.49 19.79 -17.99
N LEU A 419 -17.24 18.70 -18.20
CA LEU A 419 -17.51 17.69 -17.16
C LEU A 419 -16.29 16.86 -16.79
N GLN A 420 -15.75 17.10 -15.60
CA GLN A 420 -14.66 16.29 -15.04
C GLN A 420 -15.09 14.84 -14.80
N GLY A 421 -14.54 13.89 -15.57
CA GLY A 421 -14.84 12.46 -15.44
C GLY A 421 -15.60 11.86 -16.63
N SER A 422 -16.01 12.70 -17.59
CA SER A 422 -16.38 12.24 -18.94
C SER A 422 -15.14 11.75 -19.71
N SER A 423 -15.35 10.89 -20.71
CA SER A 423 -14.25 10.30 -21.50
C SER A 423 -13.56 11.32 -22.42
N TYR A 424 -14.26 12.36 -22.86
CA TYR A 424 -13.72 13.39 -23.75
C TYR A 424 -12.94 14.49 -23.04
N SER A 425 -13.30 14.82 -21.79
CA SER A 425 -12.88 16.09 -21.17
C SER A 425 -11.38 16.27 -21.00
N ALA A 426 -10.65 15.23 -20.61
CA ALA A 426 -9.21 15.36 -20.36
C ALA A 426 -8.42 15.67 -21.64
N GLU A 427 -8.75 15.02 -22.76
CA GLU A 427 -8.11 15.26 -24.05
C GLU A 427 -8.57 16.59 -24.65
N LEU A 428 -9.87 16.90 -24.59
CA LEU A 428 -10.41 18.15 -25.08
C LEU A 428 -9.79 19.36 -24.37
N PHE A 429 -9.65 19.30 -23.05
CA PHE A 429 -8.97 20.33 -22.27
C PHE A 429 -7.51 20.51 -22.69
N ALA A 430 -6.75 19.40 -22.78
CA ALA A 430 -5.34 19.46 -23.17
C ALA A 430 -5.14 20.02 -24.59
N ARG A 431 -6.03 19.66 -25.53
CA ARG A 431 -6.05 20.19 -26.90
C ARG A 431 -6.40 21.68 -26.93
N CYS A 432 -7.34 22.15 -26.10
CA CYS A 432 -7.66 23.57 -26.02
C CYS A 432 -6.45 24.37 -25.54
N ILE A 433 -5.84 23.97 -24.42
CA ILE A 433 -4.63 24.62 -23.90
C ILE A 433 -3.52 24.66 -24.95
N ASP A 434 -3.25 23.53 -25.59
CA ASP A 434 -2.22 23.42 -26.62
C ASP A 434 -2.50 24.32 -27.82
N TYR A 435 -3.73 24.28 -28.37
CA TYR A 435 -4.15 25.08 -29.52
C TYR A 435 -3.98 26.58 -29.27
N PHE A 436 -4.43 27.09 -28.12
CA PHE A 436 -4.35 28.52 -27.81
C PHE A 436 -2.95 28.99 -27.39
N LEU A 437 -2.14 28.14 -26.74
CA LEU A 437 -0.75 28.48 -26.40
C LEU A 437 0.21 28.32 -27.59
N THR A 438 -0.18 27.62 -28.66
CA THR A 438 0.68 27.37 -29.81
C THR A 438 1.19 28.65 -30.48
N PRO A 439 0.34 29.64 -30.84
CA PRO A 439 0.80 30.90 -31.44
C PRO A 439 1.73 31.68 -30.51
N THR A 440 1.41 31.70 -29.21
CA THR A 440 2.21 32.36 -28.17
C THR A 440 3.60 31.73 -28.06
N ASN A 441 3.67 30.39 -28.07
CA ASN A 441 4.95 29.69 -28.05
C ASN A 441 5.74 29.88 -29.35
N ALA A 442 5.09 29.92 -30.52
CA ALA A 442 5.75 30.19 -31.80
C ALA A 442 6.39 31.59 -31.81
N LYS A 443 5.66 32.62 -31.37
CA LYS A 443 6.19 33.98 -31.17
C LYS A 443 7.45 33.98 -30.30
N TRP A 444 7.48 33.20 -29.22
CA TRP A 444 8.66 33.11 -28.38
C TRP A 444 9.83 32.39 -29.06
N GLN A 445 9.59 31.36 -29.88
CA GLN A 445 10.67 30.72 -30.64
C GLN A 445 11.40 31.73 -31.53
N ASP A 446 10.66 32.65 -32.14
CA ASP A 446 11.18 33.63 -33.09
C ASP A 446 11.90 34.79 -32.37
N ILE A 447 11.28 35.35 -31.32
CA ILE A 447 11.70 36.64 -30.75
C ILE A 447 12.56 36.47 -29.49
N GLU A 448 12.28 35.48 -28.64
CA GLU A 448 12.93 35.37 -27.33
C GLU A 448 14.26 34.61 -27.44
N GLU A 449 15.33 35.14 -26.83
CA GLU A 449 16.58 34.41 -26.73
C GLU A 449 16.58 33.45 -25.54
N SER A 450 17.22 32.29 -25.71
CA SER A 450 17.37 31.32 -24.62
C SER A 450 18.58 30.46 -24.88
N TRP A 451 19.45 30.27 -23.90
CA TRP A 451 20.54 29.31 -24.00
C TRP A 451 20.04 27.85 -23.88
N LEU A 452 18.79 27.64 -23.46
CA LEU A 452 18.17 26.33 -23.30
C LEU A 452 17.50 25.91 -24.62
N LYS A 453 18.32 25.41 -25.55
CA LYS A 453 17.90 24.95 -26.88
C LYS A 453 18.12 23.45 -27.01
N ASP A 454 17.37 22.74 -27.83
CA ASP A 454 17.62 21.35 -28.20
C ASP A 454 18.72 21.25 -29.30
N PRO A 455 19.16 20.04 -29.72
CA PRO A 455 20.15 19.89 -30.79
C PRO A 455 19.77 20.52 -32.14
N SER A 456 18.48 20.69 -32.41
CA SER A 456 17.96 21.36 -33.62
C SER A 456 17.82 22.88 -33.46
N GLY A 457 18.21 23.44 -32.32
CA GLY A 457 18.14 24.87 -32.03
C GLY A 457 16.79 25.36 -31.48
N ARG A 458 15.81 24.47 -31.26
CA ARG A 458 14.50 24.83 -30.71
C ARG A 458 14.60 25.14 -29.23
N LYS A 459 14.03 26.27 -28.79
CA LYS A 459 14.15 26.79 -27.42
C LYS A 459 13.08 26.15 -26.52
N LEU A 460 13.41 25.81 -25.28
CA LEU A 460 12.41 25.31 -24.32
C LEU A 460 11.93 26.45 -23.40
N PHE A 461 10.71 26.92 -23.61
CA PHE A 461 10.07 27.97 -22.79
C PHE A 461 8.94 27.44 -21.91
N LEU A 462 8.27 26.36 -22.31
CA LEU A 462 7.03 25.90 -21.71
C LEU A 462 6.95 24.37 -21.68
N THR A 463 6.51 23.81 -20.55
CA THR A 463 6.18 22.38 -20.39
C THR A 463 4.81 22.20 -19.68
N PRO A 464 3.70 22.07 -20.43
CA PRO A 464 2.39 21.77 -19.88
C PRO A 464 2.22 20.30 -19.57
N PHE A 465 1.57 19.99 -18.47
CA PHE A 465 0.91 18.71 -18.24
C PHE A 465 -0.54 18.97 -17.84
N ALA A 466 -1.43 18.98 -18.84
CA ALA A 466 -2.82 19.41 -18.64
C ALA A 466 -2.90 20.82 -18.00
N ASP A 467 -3.30 20.93 -16.73
CA ASP A 467 -3.41 22.17 -15.96
C ASP A 467 -2.13 22.57 -15.20
N ASP A 468 -1.19 21.66 -15.00
CA ASP A 468 0.12 21.93 -14.39
C ASP A 468 1.09 22.49 -15.46
N LEU A 469 1.35 23.80 -15.43
CA LEU A 469 2.19 24.51 -16.40
C LEU A 469 3.52 24.94 -15.75
N VAL A 470 4.63 24.78 -16.48
CA VAL A 470 5.94 25.32 -16.06
C VAL A 470 6.55 26.15 -17.18
N LEU A 471 6.93 27.39 -16.85
CA LEU A 471 7.69 28.28 -17.72
C LEU A 471 9.18 28.24 -17.37
N LEU A 472 10.03 28.34 -18.39
CA LEU A 472 11.48 28.43 -18.26
C LEU A 472 11.97 29.70 -18.94
N ALA A 473 12.64 30.56 -18.18
CA ALA A 473 13.19 31.82 -18.65
C ALA A 473 14.66 31.95 -18.25
N THR A 474 15.42 32.68 -19.06
CA THR A 474 16.86 32.89 -18.86
C THR A 474 17.19 34.29 -18.30
N SER A 475 16.19 35.15 -18.15
CA SER A 475 16.29 36.44 -17.47
C SER A 475 14.97 36.80 -16.78
N ARG A 476 15.02 37.71 -15.79
CA ARG A 476 13.84 38.20 -15.07
C ARG A 476 12.86 38.94 -15.97
N ALA A 477 13.37 39.79 -16.87
CA ALA A 477 12.53 40.51 -17.83
C ALA A 477 11.80 39.53 -18.77
N GLN A 478 12.49 38.50 -19.25
CA GLN A 478 11.86 37.42 -20.02
C GLN A 478 10.83 36.66 -19.19
N ALA A 479 11.15 36.30 -17.94
CA ALA A 479 10.24 35.60 -17.05
C ALA A 479 8.91 36.35 -16.89
N GLN A 480 8.97 37.66 -16.67
CA GLN A 480 7.77 38.51 -16.57
C GLN A 480 6.98 38.57 -17.89
N ARG A 481 7.66 38.67 -19.04
CA ARG A 481 6.99 38.66 -20.36
C ARG A 481 6.29 37.34 -20.66
N LEU A 482 7.00 36.21 -20.50
CA LEU A 482 6.43 34.88 -20.71
C LEU A 482 5.22 34.64 -19.79
N LEU A 483 5.31 35.08 -18.54
CA LEU A 483 4.22 35.02 -17.57
C LEU A 483 3.01 35.84 -18.02
N SER A 484 3.22 37.08 -18.45
CA SER A 484 2.16 38.00 -18.88
C SER A 484 1.49 37.52 -20.18
N ASP A 485 2.28 37.07 -21.16
CA ASP A 485 1.78 36.50 -22.41
C ASP A 485 0.96 35.22 -22.15
N SER A 486 1.42 34.36 -21.22
CA SER A 486 0.68 33.16 -20.80
C SER A 486 -0.62 33.51 -20.10
N GLU A 487 -0.60 34.50 -19.21
CA GLU A 487 -1.78 34.97 -18.50
C GLU A 487 -2.82 35.53 -19.46
N ALA A 488 -2.43 36.39 -20.40
CA ALA A 488 -3.32 36.94 -21.41
C ALA A 488 -3.95 35.84 -22.29
N THR A 489 -3.13 34.88 -22.73
CA THR A 489 -3.60 33.76 -23.57
C THR A 489 -4.63 32.89 -22.83
N LEU A 490 -4.34 32.52 -21.57
CA LEU A 490 -5.24 31.67 -20.80
C LEU A 490 -6.51 32.41 -20.33
N GLN A 491 -6.41 33.70 -20.01
CA GLN A 491 -7.58 34.53 -19.67
C GLN A 491 -8.56 34.63 -20.83
N ALA A 492 -8.07 34.73 -22.07
CA ALA A 492 -8.91 34.76 -23.28
C ALA A 492 -9.78 33.50 -23.45
N ILE A 493 -9.41 32.38 -22.82
CA ILE A 493 -10.17 31.12 -22.85
C ILE A 493 -10.86 30.80 -21.52
N GLY A 494 -11.00 31.80 -20.64
CA GLY A 494 -11.70 31.70 -19.36
C GLY A 494 -10.85 31.17 -18.19
N LEU A 495 -9.55 30.89 -18.41
CA LEU A 495 -8.67 30.31 -17.40
C LEU A 495 -7.86 31.39 -16.68
N ARG A 496 -7.73 31.24 -15.37
CA ARG A 496 -6.99 32.19 -14.51
C ARG A 496 -5.99 31.47 -13.63
N PHE A 497 -4.85 32.10 -13.36
CA PHE A 497 -3.87 31.58 -12.43
C PHE A 497 -4.26 31.82 -10.97
N ASN A 498 -3.94 30.86 -10.11
CA ASN A 498 -4.00 31.02 -8.67
C ASN A 498 -2.67 31.57 -8.16
N ALA A 499 -2.55 32.89 -8.06
CA ALA A 499 -1.31 33.57 -7.65
C ALA A 499 -0.70 32.98 -6.37
N LYS A 500 -1.52 32.63 -5.36
CA LYS A 500 -1.05 32.04 -4.09
C LYS A 500 -0.38 30.66 -4.23
N LYS A 501 -0.73 29.92 -5.28
CA LYS A 501 -0.17 28.59 -5.56
C LYS A 501 0.90 28.61 -6.65
N CYS A 502 0.93 29.67 -7.45
CA CYS A 502 2.01 29.92 -8.38
C CYS A 502 3.27 30.26 -7.58
N LYS A 503 4.39 29.70 -8.02
CA LYS A 503 5.68 29.82 -7.34
C LYS A 503 6.77 29.90 -8.38
N TYR A 504 7.85 30.61 -8.10
CA TYR A 504 9.01 30.58 -8.98
C TYR A 504 10.27 30.20 -8.21
N LEU A 505 11.18 29.54 -8.93
CA LEU A 505 12.52 29.18 -8.51
C LEU A 505 13.50 29.92 -9.44
N GLN A 506 14.65 30.34 -8.94
CA GLN A 506 15.70 30.93 -9.76
C GLN A 506 17.08 30.46 -9.32
N THR A 507 18.06 30.57 -10.21
CA THR A 507 19.47 30.33 -9.89
C THR A 507 19.85 31.11 -8.62
N PRO A 508 20.56 30.51 -7.64
CA PRO A 508 20.97 31.22 -6.43
C PRO A 508 21.86 32.44 -6.74
N GLY A 509 21.80 33.48 -5.90
CA GLY A 509 22.63 34.67 -6.03
C GLY A 509 21.99 35.84 -6.81
N PHE A 510 20.73 35.73 -7.21
CA PHE A 510 19.95 36.82 -7.83
C PHE A 510 18.88 37.36 -6.85
N PRO A 511 18.42 38.63 -7.00
CA PRO A 511 17.39 39.21 -6.14
C PRO A 511 16.07 38.42 -6.13
N GLU A 512 15.52 38.15 -4.93
CA GLU A 512 14.32 37.34 -4.70
C GLU A 512 13.01 38.16 -4.79
N GLU A 513 12.92 39.03 -5.78
CA GLU A 513 11.77 39.90 -5.97
C GLU A 513 10.57 39.15 -6.59
N PRO A 514 9.33 39.38 -6.15
CA PRO A 514 8.14 38.70 -6.71
C PRO A 514 7.96 38.98 -8.22
N LEU A 515 7.36 38.04 -8.95
CA LEU A 515 6.86 38.28 -10.31
C LEU A 515 5.39 38.69 -10.25
N ASN A 516 4.95 39.54 -11.17
CA ASN A 516 3.60 40.11 -11.16
C ASN A 516 2.63 39.29 -12.00
N LEU A 517 1.44 39.03 -11.45
CA LEU A 517 0.25 38.54 -12.15
C LEU A 517 -0.90 39.53 -11.91
N SER A 518 -1.88 39.54 -12.80
CA SER A 518 -3.11 40.35 -12.59
C SER A 518 -3.82 40.02 -11.28
N ALA A 519 -3.74 38.76 -10.83
CA ALA A 519 -4.39 38.25 -9.61
C ALA A 519 -3.53 38.40 -8.33
N GLY A 520 -2.32 38.95 -8.42
CA GLY A 520 -1.40 39.14 -7.29
C GLY A 520 0.05 38.80 -7.64
N GLU A 521 0.84 38.43 -6.64
CA GLU A 521 2.28 38.17 -6.82
C GLU A 521 2.63 36.68 -6.80
N VAL A 522 3.57 36.28 -7.66
CA VAL A 522 4.22 34.97 -7.65
C VAL A 522 5.50 35.07 -6.83
N LYS A 523 5.51 34.38 -5.69
CA LYS A 523 6.62 34.45 -4.73
C LYS A 523 7.75 33.48 -5.08
N TYR A 524 8.96 33.89 -4.72
CA TYR A 524 10.14 33.03 -4.74
C TYR A 524 9.99 31.89 -3.74
N GLU A 525 10.39 30.69 -4.14
CA GLU A 525 10.67 29.58 -3.22
C GLU A 525 11.95 28.87 -3.63
N SER A 526 12.75 28.47 -2.63
CA SER A 526 13.99 27.71 -2.84
C SER A 526 13.75 26.30 -3.38
N THR A 527 12.56 25.73 -3.16
CA THR A 527 12.15 24.44 -3.71
C THR A 527 10.64 24.37 -3.90
N PHE A 528 10.16 23.59 -4.87
CA PHE A 528 8.73 23.26 -4.99
C PHE A 528 8.49 21.87 -5.57
N LEU A 529 7.26 21.34 -5.43
CA LEU A 529 6.87 20.08 -6.05
C LEU A 529 6.27 20.31 -7.44
N PHE A 530 6.86 19.70 -8.48
CA PHE A 530 6.30 19.60 -9.83
C PHE A 530 5.98 18.16 -10.16
N LEU A 531 4.72 17.88 -10.49
CA LEU A 531 4.19 16.53 -10.78
C LEU A 531 4.47 15.48 -9.68
N GLY A 532 4.89 15.90 -8.49
CA GLY A 532 5.25 15.03 -7.36
C GLY A 532 6.74 14.80 -7.15
N ILE A 533 7.62 15.44 -7.94
CA ILE A 533 9.08 15.47 -7.81
C ILE A 533 9.50 16.82 -7.23
N LEU A 534 10.47 16.80 -6.30
CA LEU A 534 11.03 18.02 -5.71
C LEU A 534 11.98 18.69 -6.71
N MET A 535 11.70 19.95 -7.04
CA MET A 535 12.51 20.81 -7.89
C MET A 535 13.19 21.89 -7.05
N GLY A 536 14.42 22.23 -7.40
CA GLY A 536 15.26 23.17 -6.67
C GLY A 536 16.70 23.11 -7.17
N PHE A 537 17.41 24.22 -7.02
CA PHE A 537 18.85 24.27 -7.25
C PHE A 537 19.60 23.59 -6.10
N GLN A 538 20.77 23.03 -6.39
CA GLN A 538 21.70 22.34 -5.50
C GLN A 538 21.10 21.11 -4.80
N LEU A 539 19.95 20.61 -5.27
CA LEU A 539 19.28 19.44 -4.71
C LEU A 539 20.04 18.16 -5.01
N THR A 540 20.37 17.38 -3.99
CA THR A 540 20.92 16.03 -4.16
C THR A 540 19.87 14.99 -4.55
N CYS A 541 20.29 13.93 -5.25
CA CYS A 541 19.45 12.76 -5.52
C CYS A 541 18.79 12.21 -4.24
N LEU A 542 19.51 12.28 -3.11
CA LEU A 542 19.02 11.84 -1.82
C LEU A 542 17.91 12.75 -1.28
N MET A 543 18.04 14.07 -1.40
CA MET A 543 17.01 15.03 -0.97
C MET A 543 15.70 14.84 -1.74
N ILE A 544 15.79 14.64 -3.06
CA ILE A 544 14.61 14.38 -3.91
C ILE A 544 13.91 13.08 -3.46
N LEU A 545 14.68 12.03 -3.20
CA LEU A 545 14.15 10.77 -2.71
C LEU A 545 13.53 10.89 -1.31
N GLN A 546 14.23 11.56 -0.39
CA GLN A 546 13.79 11.80 0.99
C GLN A 546 12.46 12.55 1.06
N ALA A 547 12.28 13.58 0.22
CA ALA A 547 11.03 14.33 0.11
C ALA A 547 9.83 13.43 -0.23
N ARG A 548 10.06 12.29 -0.91
CA ARG A 548 9.02 11.30 -1.20
C ARG A 548 8.81 10.27 -0.08
N MET A 549 9.84 9.97 0.71
CA MET A 549 9.82 8.87 1.68
C MET A 549 8.76 9.03 2.76
N ALA A 550 8.39 10.25 3.17
CA ALA A 550 7.29 10.46 4.10
C ALA A 550 5.96 9.82 3.62
N LYS A 551 5.63 9.96 2.33
CA LYS A 551 4.43 9.34 1.73
C LYS A 551 4.54 7.82 1.62
N VAL A 552 5.77 7.28 1.49
CA VAL A 552 6.04 5.84 1.45
C VAL A 552 5.89 5.25 2.85
N SER A 553 6.49 5.86 3.86
CA SER A 553 6.39 5.45 5.27
C SER A 553 4.95 5.52 5.77
N SER A 554 4.22 6.61 5.47
CA SER A 554 2.79 6.72 5.80
C SER A 554 1.97 5.58 5.17
N ALA A 555 2.30 5.17 3.94
CA ALA A 555 1.68 4.01 3.31
C ALA A 555 2.00 2.72 4.05
N PHE A 556 3.29 2.49 4.34
CA PHE A 556 3.74 1.30 5.04
C PHE A 556 2.97 1.10 6.35
N TRP A 557 2.87 2.16 7.16
CA TRP A 557 2.15 2.09 8.42
C TRP A 557 0.66 1.87 8.25
N ALA A 558 0.04 2.49 7.23
CA ALA A 558 -1.38 2.27 6.88
C ALA A 558 -1.71 0.81 6.53
N TYR A 559 -0.75 0.06 5.95
CA TYR A 559 -0.92 -1.37 5.62
C TYR A 559 -0.25 -2.31 6.65
N TYR A 560 0.43 -1.76 7.66
CA TYR A 560 1.30 -2.52 8.57
C TYR A 560 0.57 -3.64 9.32
N SER A 561 -0.68 -3.40 9.73
CA SER A 561 -1.48 -4.40 10.45
C SER A 561 -1.70 -5.68 9.65
N ILE A 562 -1.66 -5.60 8.32
CA ILE A 562 -1.79 -6.73 7.41
C ILE A 562 -0.42 -7.33 7.13
N LEU A 563 0.56 -6.46 6.82
CA LEU A 563 1.90 -6.87 6.44
C LEU A 563 2.63 -7.60 7.58
N ARG A 564 2.19 -7.45 8.84
CA ARG A 564 2.71 -8.17 10.01
C ARG A 564 2.03 -9.51 10.32
N ARG A 565 0.96 -9.90 9.59
CA ARG A 565 0.20 -11.13 9.88
C ARG A 565 0.94 -12.35 9.37
N ALA A 566 1.57 -13.09 10.29
CA ALA A 566 2.31 -14.32 9.99
C ALA A 566 1.41 -15.46 9.49
N GLU A 567 0.09 -15.37 9.71
CA GLU A 567 -0.87 -16.34 9.19
C GLU A 567 -0.88 -16.37 7.65
N VAL A 568 -0.46 -15.26 7.02
CA VAL A 568 -0.37 -15.11 5.57
C VAL A 568 1.09 -15.21 5.14
N GLY A 569 1.34 -16.04 4.13
CA GLY A 569 2.67 -16.21 3.54
C GLY A 569 3.32 -14.89 3.08
N LEU A 570 4.65 -14.84 3.16
CA LEU A 570 5.46 -13.67 2.85
C LEU A 570 5.26 -13.18 1.40
N THR A 571 5.19 -14.08 0.43
CA THR A 571 5.01 -13.77 -0.99
C THR A 571 3.77 -12.92 -1.23
N ARG A 572 2.62 -13.30 -0.66
CA ARG A 572 1.36 -12.53 -0.78
C ARG A 572 1.47 -11.15 -0.12
N ARG A 573 2.12 -11.08 1.05
CA ARG A 573 2.34 -9.80 1.75
C ARG A 573 3.27 -8.87 0.97
N LEU A 574 4.29 -9.41 0.33
CA LEU A 574 5.22 -8.63 -0.51
C LEU A 574 4.56 -8.12 -1.80
N ARG A 575 3.61 -8.84 -2.39
CA ARG A 575 2.81 -8.30 -3.51
C ARG A 575 2.02 -7.06 -3.11
N VAL A 576 1.40 -7.05 -1.92
CA VAL A 576 0.74 -5.85 -1.38
C VAL A 576 1.75 -4.74 -1.11
N PHE A 577 2.90 -5.08 -0.54
CA PHE A 577 3.99 -4.13 -0.31
C PHE A 577 4.42 -3.46 -1.62
N ASP A 578 4.59 -4.23 -2.70
CA ASP A 578 4.99 -3.66 -3.99
C ASP A 578 3.89 -2.81 -4.63
N CYS A 579 2.64 -3.28 -4.58
CA CYS A 579 1.50 -2.60 -5.16
C CYS A 579 1.23 -1.23 -4.52
N PHE A 580 1.29 -1.13 -3.18
CA PHE A 580 0.85 0.08 -2.46
C PHE A 580 1.98 0.91 -1.85
N ILE A 581 3.16 0.33 -1.63
CA ILE A 581 4.28 0.98 -0.93
C ILE A 581 5.44 1.22 -1.90
N THR A 582 5.99 0.17 -2.53
CA THR A 582 7.08 0.32 -3.51
C THR A 582 6.64 1.23 -4.67
N ALA A 583 5.42 1.06 -5.19
CA ALA A 583 4.88 1.87 -6.28
C ALA A 583 4.92 3.39 -6.01
N ARG A 584 4.87 3.84 -4.74
CA ARG A 584 4.78 5.28 -4.40
C ARG A 584 6.05 6.08 -4.68
N TRP A 585 7.21 5.43 -4.67
CA TRP A 585 8.49 6.05 -5.03
C TRP A 585 9.05 5.49 -6.34
N ARG A 586 8.67 4.27 -6.74
CA ARG A 586 9.13 3.63 -7.99
C ARG A 586 8.88 4.51 -9.23
N TRP A 587 7.75 5.22 -9.30
CA TRP A 587 7.43 6.06 -10.45
C TRP A 587 8.33 7.32 -10.59
N ILE A 588 8.85 7.88 -9.49
CA ILE A 588 9.82 9.01 -9.55
C ILE A 588 11.24 8.54 -9.77
N SER A 589 11.48 7.23 -9.63
CA SER A 589 12.81 6.67 -9.56
C SER A 589 13.69 6.97 -10.79
N PRO A 590 13.16 7.12 -12.04
CA PRO A 590 14.03 7.49 -13.16
C PRO A 590 14.54 8.94 -13.16
N ALA A 591 13.96 9.83 -12.35
CA ALA A 591 14.50 11.18 -12.11
C ALA A 591 15.70 11.18 -11.13
N ILE A 592 16.02 10.03 -10.55
CA ILE A 592 17.05 9.88 -9.52
C ILE A 592 18.15 8.98 -10.08
N ARG A 593 19.40 9.41 -10.00
CA ARG A 593 20.52 8.61 -10.55
C ARG A 593 20.82 7.40 -9.66
N PRO A 594 21.10 6.21 -10.24
CA PRO A 594 21.46 4.99 -9.52
C PRO A 594 22.92 5.02 -9.06
N ILE A 595 23.21 5.90 -8.10
CA ILE A 595 24.52 6.01 -7.44
C ILE A 595 24.55 5.24 -6.12
N SER A 596 25.74 4.84 -5.67
CA SER A 596 25.96 4.03 -4.46
C SER A 596 25.28 4.60 -3.20
N THR A 597 25.30 5.93 -3.02
CA THR A 597 24.65 6.61 -1.88
C THR A 597 23.14 6.43 -1.90
N VAL A 598 22.49 6.56 -3.06
CA VAL A 598 21.04 6.36 -3.22
C VAL A 598 20.68 4.89 -3.02
N HIS A 599 21.47 3.96 -3.58
CA HIS A 599 21.26 2.52 -3.39
C HIS A 599 21.39 2.11 -1.92
N ARG A 600 22.40 2.62 -1.20
CA ARG A 600 22.56 2.38 0.24
C ARG A 600 21.35 2.88 1.03
N PHE A 601 20.83 4.05 0.69
CA PHE A 601 19.64 4.60 1.34
C PHE A 601 18.38 3.78 1.06
N LEU A 602 18.11 3.45 -0.22
CA LEU A 602 16.98 2.59 -0.62
C LEU A 602 17.05 1.22 0.06
N ARG A 603 18.23 0.60 0.09
CA ARG A 603 18.48 -0.66 0.79
C ARG A 603 18.16 -0.54 2.27
N THR A 604 18.65 0.53 2.91
CA THR A 604 18.42 0.76 4.35
C THR A 604 16.93 0.83 4.68
N ILE A 605 16.15 1.58 3.91
CA ILE A 605 14.70 1.71 4.10
C ILE A 605 13.99 0.40 3.78
N HIS A 606 14.27 -0.21 2.63
CA HIS A 606 13.64 -1.46 2.21
C HIS A 606 13.85 -2.56 3.25
N THR A 607 15.09 -2.76 3.71
CA THR A 607 15.40 -3.73 4.77
C THR A 607 14.71 -3.39 6.07
N SER A 608 14.58 -2.11 6.44
CA SER A 608 13.85 -1.72 7.66
C SER A 608 12.36 -2.09 7.59
N PHE A 609 11.73 -1.89 6.43
CA PHE A 609 10.36 -2.33 6.21
C PHE A 609 10.24 -3.86 6.25
N LEU A 610 11.13 -4.59 5.59
CA LEU A 610 11.14 -6.06 5.63
C LEU A 610 11.30 -6.60 7.05
N THR A 611 12.25 -6.06 7.84
CA THR A 611 12.45 -6.44 9.23
C THR A 611 11.20 -6.15 10.08
N ALA A 612 10.56 -5.00 9.88
CA ALA A 612 9.33 -4.66 10.58
C ALA A 612 8.14 -5.58 10.21
N MET A 613 8.08 -6.06 8.96
CA MET A 613 7.06 -7.00 8.47
C MET A 613 7.25 -8.42 9.01
N LEU A 614 8.50 -8.90 9.06
CA LEU A 614 8.83 -10.27 9.43
C LEU A 614 8.86 -10.48 10.94
N ARG A 615 9.15 -9.43 11.74
CA ARG A 615 9.14 -9.46 13.21
C ARG A 615 9.89 -10.65 13.81
N PHE A 616 11.06 -10.97 13.26
CA PHE A 616 11.93 -11.97 13.86
C PHE A 616 12.18 -11.64 15.33
N ALA A 617 12.04 -12.66 16.18
CA ALA A 617 12.33 -12.55 17.59
C ALA A 617 13.77 -12.08 17.78
N ARG A 618 13.98 -11.29 18.84
CA ARG A 618 15.33 -10.97 19.29
C ARG A 618 15.88 -12.23 19.95
N ASP A 619 17.06 -12.64 19.54
CA ASP A 619 17.82 -13.64 20.29
C ASP A 619 18.19 -13.01 21.65
N PRO A 620 17.72 -13.57 22.79
CA PRO A 620 18.02 -13.04 24.11
C PRO A 620 19.52 -13.15 24.47
N PHE A 621 20.28 -14.00 23.77
CA PHE A 621 21.71 -14.25 24.02
C PHE A 621 22.66 -13.44 23.13
N GLN A 622 22.14 -12.74 22.13
CA GLN A 622 22.92 -11.83 21.28
C GLN A 622 22.89 -10.39 21.79
N GLY A 623 24.02 -9.69 21.61
CA GLY A 623 24.09 -8.25 21.81
C GLY A 623 23.04 -7.50 20.99
N ALA A 624 22.60 -6.33 21.47
CA ALA A 624 21.53 -5.58 20.79
C ALA A 624 21.86 -5.25 19.32
N VAL A 625 23.14 -4.96 19.04
CA VAL A 625 23.66 -4.68 17.70
C VAL A 625 23.71 -5.94 16.84
N GLU A 626 24.24 -7.04 17.36
CA GLU A 626 24.34 -8.33 16.66
C GLU A 626 22.95 -8.86 16.29
N SER A 627 22.02 -8.83 17.24
CA SER A 627 20.63 -9.22 16.98
C SER A 627 19.92 -8.29 16.00
N TRP A 628 20.26 -7.00 15.97
CA TRP A 628 19.78 -6.09 14.94
C TRP A 628 20.34 -6.43 13.56
N VAL A 629 21.64 -6.73 13.45
CA VAL A 629 22.30 -7.13 12.21
C VAL A 629 21.74 -8.46 11.71
N ALA A 630 21.68 -9.49 12.56
CA ALA A 630 21.16 -10.82 12.24
C ALA A 630 19.74 -10.76 11.67
N ARG A 631 18.82 -10.02 12.31
CA ARG A 631 17.44 -9.86 11.82
C ARG A 631 17.35 -9.11 10.50
N ARG A 632 18.21 -8.13 10.25
CA ARG A 632 18.28 -7.44 8.95
C ARG A 632 18.84 -8.33 7.86
N ARG A 633 19.85 -9.14 8.17
CA ARG A 633 20.41 -10.13 7.25
C ARG A 633 19.38 -11.20 6.90
N ALA A 634 18.71 -11.75 7.91
CA ALA A 634 17.64 -12.72 7.76
C ALA A 634 16.45 -12.18 6.95
N ALA A 635 16.07 -10.92 7.16
CA ALA A 635 14.95 -10.31 6.43
C ALA A 635 15.24 -10.16 4.93
N ARG A 636 16.49 -9.86 4.57
CA ARG A 636 16.93 -9.84 3.17
C ARG A 636 16.96 -11.25 2.57
N LEU A 637 17.47 -12.23 3.32
CA LEU A 637 17.53 -13.62 2.87
C LEU A 637 16.13 -14.21 2.63
N ALA A 638 15.19 -13.99 3.55
CA ALA A 638 13.79 -14.42 3.40
C ALA A 638 13.14 -13.82 2.14
N ALA A 639 13.40 -12.53 1.88
CA ALA A 639 12.92 -11.87 0.66
C ALA A 639 13.54 -12.49 -0.61
N GLN A 640 14.83 -12.80 -0.58
CA GLN A 640 15.52 -13.46 -1.70
C GLN A 640 14.99 -14.87 -1.98
N GLN A 641 14.71 -15.67 -0.94
CA GLN A 641 14.16 -17.03 -1.07
C GLN A 641 12.78 -17.05 -1.73
N VAL A 642 12.00 -15.98 -1.63
CA VAL A 642 10.71 -15.82 -2.33
C VAL A 642 10.81 -15.02 -3.63
N ASN A 643 12.03 -14.84 -4.17
CA ASN A 643 12.32 -14.09 -5.40
C ASN A 643 11.84 -12.62 -5.36
N HIS A 644 11.78 -12.01 -4.18
CA HIS A 644 11.41 -10.61 -4.02
C HIS A 644 12.55 -9.68 -4.44
N ARG A 645 12.24 -8.70 -5.28
CA ARG A 645 13.25 -7.78 -5.82
C ARG A 645 13.65 -6.73 -4.80
N ALA A 646 14.96 -6.52 -4.65
CA ALA A 646 15.49 -5.43 -3.86
C ALA A 646 15.21 -4.06 -4.52
N TRP A 647 14.94 -3.04 -3.70
CA TRP A 647 14.70 -1.68 -4.18
C TRP A 647 15.84 -1.07 -5.02
N PRO A 648 17.14 -1.28 -4.72
CA PRO A 648 18.23 -0.75 -5.56
C PRO A 648 18.26 -1.35 -6.98
N GLY A 649 18.09 -2.66 -7.10
CA GLY A 649 17.96 -3.32 -8.40
C GLY A 649 16.74 -2.84 -9.17
N GLU A 650 15.60 -2.67 -8.50
CA GLU A 650 14.39 -2.13 -9.14
C GLU A 650 14.56 -0.68 -9.60
N HIS A 651 15.19 0.17 -8.80
CA HIS A 651 15.54 1.54 -9.16
C HIS A 651 16.39 1.60 -10.44
N SER A 652 17.44 0.78 -10.51
CA SER A 652 18.33 0.74 -11.68
C SER A 652 17.55 0.36 -12.95
N ARG A 653 16.71 -0.67 -12.88
CA ARG A 653 15.89 -1.10 -14.02
C ARG A 653 14.93 -0.02 -14.49
N GLN A 654 14.27 0.69 -13.56
CA GLN A 654 13.38 1.79 -13.90
C GLN A 654 14.14 2.95 -14.54
N PHE A 655 15.28 3.33 -13.96
CA PHE A 655 16.13 4.40 -14.47
C PHE A 655 16.57 4.12 -15.91
N PHE A 656 17.25 3.00 -16.17
CA PHE A 656 17.70 2.69 -17.53
C PHE A 656 16.56 2.37 -18.48
N GLY A 657 15.46 1.78 -17.99
CA GLY A 657 14.25 1.55 -18.79
C GLY A 657 13.68 2.85 -19.34
N PHE A 658 13.57 3.89 -18.51
CA PHE A 658 13.14 5.22 -18.91
C PHE A 658 14.13 5.90 -19.85
N TRP A 659 15.43 5.92 -19.53
CA TRP A 659 16.41 6.59 -20.39
C TRP A 659 16.60 5.90 -21.74
N GLY A 660 16.40 4.57 -21.81
CA GLY A 660 16.31 3.86 -23.08
C GLY A 660 15.04 4.19 -23.85
N HIS A 661 13.91 4.38 -23.16
CA HIS A 661 12.69 4.90 -23.79
C HIS A 661 12.94 6.30 -24.36
N ALA A 662 13.47 7.23 -23.57
CA ALA A 662 13.81 8.57 -24.04
C ALA A 662 14.70 8.53 -25.28
N ALA A 663 15.80 7.75 -25.26
CA ALA A 663 16.72 7.61 -26.39
C ALA A 663 16.04 7.10 -27.68
N ARG A 664 15.14 6.12 -27.59
CA ARG A 664 14.38 5.64 -28.76
C ARG A 664 13.38 6.66 -29.29
N TYR A 665 13.04 7.67 -28.49
CA TYR A 665 12.22 8.82 -28.88
C TYR A 665 13.06 10.07 -29.16
N ALA A 666 14.39 9.97 -29.26
CA ALA A 666 15.29 11.10 -29.50
C ALA A 666 15.01 11.85 -30.81
N VAL A 667 14.53 11.12 -31.83
CA VAL A 667 14.18 11.66 -33.16
C VAL A 667 12.77 12.27 -33.18
N SER A 668 12.06 12.26 -32.04
CA SER A 668 10.71 12.84 -32.00
C SER A 668 10.75 14.36 -32.00
N ASP A 669 9.69 14.98 -32.54
CA ASP A 669 9.51 16.43 -32.52
C ASP A 669 9.41 17.01 -31.09
N TYR A 670 9.38 16.19 -30.05
CA TYR A 670 9.09 16.59 -28.67
C TYR A 670 10.33 17.19 -27.97
N ILE A 671 10.32 18.53 -27.84
CA ILE A 671 11.44 19.35 -27.35
C ILE A 671 11.96 18.90 -25.97
N PRO A 672 11.12 18.60 -24.96
CA PRO A 672 11.60 18.22 -23.63
C PRO A 672 12.50 16.96 -23.64
N ILE A 673 12.16 15.92 -24.41
CA ILE A 673 13.01 14.73 -24.55
C ILE A 673 14.28 15.09 -25.35
N ALA A 674 14.15 15.81 -26.47
CA ALA A 674 15.30 16.20 -27.28
C ALA A 674 16.34 17.01 -26.47
N LEU A 675 15.86 17.92 -25.61
CA LEU A 675 16.70 18.68 -24.69
C LEU A 675 17.39 17.78 -23.66
N MET A 676 16.65 16.87 -23.02
CA MET A 676 17.22 15.92 -22.04
C MET A 676 18.32 15.03 -22.64
N LEU A 677 18.26 14.79 -23.94
CA LEU A 677 19.18 13.95 -24.69
C LEU A 677 20.31 14.72 -25.36
N GLN A 678 20.51 16.00 -25.04
CA GLN A 678 21.71 16.71 -25.48
C GLN A 678 22.96 15.96 -25.04
N VAL A 679 23.57 15.27 -25.99
CA VAL A 679 24.86 14.60 -25.83
C VAL A 679 25.93 15.62 -26.15
N ARG A 680 26.67 16.05 -25.13
CA ARG A 680 28.03 16.57 -25.36
C ARG A 680 28.85 15.40 -25.89
N GLY A 681 29.19 15.43 -27.17
CA GLY A 681 29.95 14.37 -27.82
C GLY A 681 31.34 14.17 -27.19
N PRO A 682 31.98 13.01 -27.40
CA PRO A 682 33.33 12.72 -26.89
C PRO A 682 34.35 13.80 -27.26
N THR A 683 34.29 14.31 -28.49
CA THR A 683 35.13 15.42 -29.00
C THR A 683 35.01 16.71 -28.18
N TRP A 684 33.80 17.13 -27.83
CA TRP A 684 33.59 18.29 -26.96
C TRP A 684 34.21 18.07 -25.57
N TYR A 685 34.05 16.85 -25.03
CA TYR A 685 34.60 16.47 -23.73
C TYR A 685 36.13 16.43 -23.69
N PHE A 686 36.77 15.92 -24.74
CA PHE A 686 38.22 15.87 -24.85
C PHE A 686 38.83 17.25 -25.10
N ALA A 687 38.16 18.11 -25.89
CA ALA A 687 38.59 19.49 -26.13
C ALA A 687 38.45 20.40 -24.89
N ASN A 688 37.45 20.15 -24.03
CA ASN A 688 37.22 20.90 -22.80
C ASN A 688 37.69 20.11 -21.58
N ARG A 689 38.84 19.42 -21.71
CA ARG A 689 39.35 18.55 -20.67
C ARG A 689 39.50 19.31 -19.37
N ASP A 690 40.14 20.48 -19.30
CA ASP A 690 40.38 21.21 -18.02
C ASP A 690 39.17 21.85 -17.33
N TRP A 691 37.98 21.80 -17.93
CA TRP A 691 36.80 22.47 -17.38
C TRP A 691 36.34 21.90 -16.01
N HIS A 692 36.66 20.63 -15.72
CA HIS A 692 36.34 19.97 -14.44
C HIS A 692 37.09 20.55 -13.23
N LYS A 693 38.16 21.32 -13.44
CA LYS A 693 38.87 22.02 -12.36
C LYS A 693 38.12 23.25 -11.85
N ARG A 694 37.08 23.70 -12.57
CA ARG A 694 36.31 24.93 -12.27
C ARG A 694 34.99 24.69 -11.52
N LEU A 695 34.59 23.43 -11.28
CA LEU A 695 33.37 23.10 -10.53
C LEU A 695 33.69 22.23 -9.31
N PRO A 696 33.21 22.58 -8.11
CA PRO A 696 33.46 21.80 -6.90
C PRO A 696 32.73 20.45 -6.92
N GLY A 697 33.47 19.37 -7.21
CA GLY A 697 33.38 18.05 -6.58
C GLY A 697 32.08 17.21 -6.67
N LYS A 698 30.97 17.70 -7.19
CA LYS A 698 29.72 16.94 -7.35
C LYS A 698 29.06 17.36 -8.67
N TRP A 699 28.40 16.43 -9.36
CA TRP A 699 27.51 16.67 -10.53
C TRP A 699 28.12 16.60 -11.94
N ALA A 700 28.33 15.37 -12.44
CA ALA A 700 28.36 15.11 -13.88
C ALA A 700 26.93 15.08 -14.48
N ASN A 701 26.77 15.55 -15.72
CA ASN A 701 25.55 15.44 -16.55
C ASN A 701 24.99 13.99 -16.62
N THR A 702 23.65 13.82 -16.64
CA THR A 702 23.01 12.49 -16.74
C THR A 702 23.44 11.72 -18.01
N SER A 703 23.60 12.41 -19.14
CA SER A 703 24.07 11.80 -20.39
C SER A 703 25.49 11.25 -20.26
N ARG A 704 26.37 11.94 -19.51
CA ARG A 704 27.73 11.44 -19.21
C ARG A 704 27.69 10.21 -18.31
N PHE A 705 26.81 10.21 -17.30
CA PHE A 705 26.63 9.02 -16.47
C PHE A 705 26.19 7.81 -17.29
N LEU A 706 25.23 7.99 -18.21
CA LEU A 706 24.77 6.94 -19.12
C LEU A 706 25.90 6.44 -20.02
N GLN A 707 26.68 7.34 -20.63
CA GLN A 707 27.82 6.98 -21.47
C GLN A 707 28.87 6.17 -20.69
N ILE A 708 29.26 6.62 -19.50
CA ILE A 708 30.24 5.88 -18.66
C ILE A 708 29.68 4.52 -18.24
N ALA A 709 28.40 4.46 -17.88
CA ALA A 709 27.77 3.20 -17.49
C ALA A 709 27.73 2.20 -18.64
N TRP A 710 27.43 2.69 -19.85
CA TRP A 710 27.40 1.94 -21.09
C TRP A 710 28.79 1.42 -21.48
N GLU A 711 29.81 2.28 -21.46
CA GLU A 711 31.20 1.89 -21.75
C GLU A 711 31.69 0.80 -20.81
N LYS A 712 31.41 0.91 -19.51
CA LYS A 712 31.74 -0.12 -18.52
C LYS A 712 31.04 -1.45 -18.81
N PHE A 713 29.83 -1.41 -19.36
CA PHE A 713 29.13 -2.62 -19.78
C PHE A 713 29.82 -3.24 -21.01
N LEU A 714 30.11 -2.45 -22.05
CA LEU A 714 30.81 -2.95 -23.25
C LEU A 714 32.18 -3.55 -22.93
N LEU A 715 32.97 -2.90 -22.07
CA LEU A 715 34.26 -3.40 -21.61
C LEU A 715 34.15 -4.76 -20.91
N ARG A 716 33.13 -4.95 -20.06
CA ARG A 716 32.87 -6.24 -19.39
C ARG A 716 32.41 -7.33 -20.35
N GLN A 717 31.79 -6.96 -21.46
CA GLN A 717 31.37 -7.87 -22.52
C GLN A 717 32.48 -8.14 -23.56
N GLY A 718 33.70 -7.62 -23.37
CA GLY A 718 34.82 -7.82 -24.29
C GLY A 718 34.67 -7.09 -25.63
N ARG A 719 33.88 -6.01 -25.70
CA ARG A 719 33.64 -5.22 -26.91
C ARG A 719 34.52 -3.95 -26.92
N SER A 720 35.01 -3.53 -28.10
CA SER A 720 35.85 -2.32 -28.27
C SER A 720 35.07 -1.00 -28.07
N PRO A 721 35.69 0.11 -27.59
CA PRO A 721 35.02 1.41 -27.36
C PRO A 721 35.14 2.45 -28.51
N PRO A 722 34.19 3.41 -28.72
CA PRO A 722 32.75 3.31 -28.48
C PRO A 722 31.83 3.60 -29.70
N THR A 723 30.77 2.80 -29.83
CA THR A 723 29.43 3.21 -30.30
C THR A 723 28.70 3.98 -29.18
N SER A 724 27.85 4.93 -29.54
CA SER A 724 27.17 5.84 -28.59
C SER A 724 26.16 5.10 -27.70
N TRP A 725 25.96 5.52 -26.44
CA TRP A 725 24.89 4.95 -25.60
C TRP A 725 23.50 5.12 -26.22
N LEU A 726 23.29 6.17 -27.05
CA LEU A 726 22.05 6.38 -27.79
C LEU A 726 21.84 5.27 -28.85
N GLU A 727 22.90 4.89 -29.56
CA GLU A 727 22.87 3.78 -30.53
C GLU A 727 22.63 2.46 -29.80
N GLY A 728 23.31 2.25 -28.67
CA GLY A 728 23.08 1.10 -27.80
C GLY A 728 21.65 1.00 -27.27
N ALA A 729 21.01 2.13 -26.98
CA ALA A 729 19.63 2.20 -26.52
C ALA A 729 18.60 1.96 -27.64
N ALA A 730 18.99 2.13 -28.91
CA ALA A 730 18.15 1.82 -30.07
C ALA A 730 17.83 0.31 -30.12
N ASP A 731 18.82 -0.53 -29.82
CA ASP A 731 18.62 -1.96 -29.60
C ASP A 731 17.96 -2.20 -28.23
N ARG A 732 16.68 -2.60 -28.26
CA ARG A 732 15.87 -2.79 -27.06
C ARG A 732 16.38 -3.96 -26.20
N ASP A 733 16.85 -5.02 -26.81
CA ASP A 733 17.25 -6.24 -26.10
C ASP A 733 18.65 -6.09 -25.50
N LEU A 734 19.58 -5.50 -26.26
CA LEU A 734 20.90 -5.15 -25.75
C LEU A 734 20.80 -4.15 -24.59
N TRP A 735 19.95 -3.12 -24.70
CA TRP A 735 19.74 -2.16 -23.63
C TRP A 735 19.11 -2.78 -22.38
N LYS A 736 18.21 -3.77 -22.56
CA LYS A 736 17.62 -4.53 -21.46
C LYS A 736 18.66 -5.40 -20.77
N ALA A 737 19.56 -6.05 -21.53
CA ALA A 737 20.68 -6.82 -21.00
C ALA A 737 21.64 -5.92 -20.19
N PHE A 738 22.00 -4.75 -20.73
CA PHE A 738 22.77 -3.72 -20.01
C PHE A 738 22.11 -3.31 -18.69
N SER A 739 20.80 -3.00 -18.72
CA SER A 739 20.06 -2.62 -17.52
C SER A 739 20.04 -3.73 -16.47
N GLN A 740 19.97 -4.99 -16.89
CA GLN A 740 20.01 -6.14 -15.98
C GLN A 740 21.40 -6.36 -15.40
N ASP A 741 22.44 -6.30 -16.23
CA ASP A 741 23.84 -6.38 -15.80
C ASP A 741 24.18 -5.27 -14.79
N TRP A 742 23.79 -4.03 -15.06
CA TRP A 742 24.00 -2.93 -14.12
C TRP A 742 23.29 -3.18 -12.80
N ALA A 743 22.02 -3.61 -12.87
CA ALA A 743 21.27 -3.98 -11.68
C ALA A 743 22.02 -5.07 -10.92
N CYS A 744 22.41 -6.19 -11.53
CA CYS A 744 23.14 -7.25 -10.83
C CYS A 744 24.47 -6.78 -10.23
N THR A 745 25.25 -6.00 -10.96
CA THR A 745 26.60 -5.57 -10.55
C THR A 745 26.62 -4.46 -9.50
N HIS A 746 25.57 -3.63 -9.42
CA HIS A 746 25.46 -2.52 -8.47
C HIS A 746 24.35 -2.73 -7.42
N ASP A 747 23.53 -3.78 -7.56
CA ASP A 747 22.69 -4.36 -6.51
C ASP A 747 23.50 -5.41 -5.71
N ALA A 748 24.54 -6.01 -6.33
CA ALA A 748 25.56 -6.78 -5.64
C ALA A 748 26.08 -5.97 -4.45
N ASP A 749 25.79 -6.51 -3.28
CA ASP A 749 26.33 -6.05 -2.04
C ASP A 749 27.87 -5.99 -2.18
N PRO A 750 28.57 -4.95 -1.70
CA PRO A 750 30.00 -5.07 -1.40
C PRO A 750 30.29 -6.19 -0.38
N THR A 751 29.26 -6.85 0.15
CA THR A 751 29.39 -8.00 1.01
C THR A 751 29.32 -9.28 0.18
N VAL A 752 30.45 -9.95 0.06
CA VAL A 752 30.69 -11.37 -0.28
C VAL A 752 29.74 -12.38 0.42
N PHE A 753 28.79 -11.92 1.25
CA PHE A 753 28.00 -12.69 2.22
C PHE A 753 26.74 -13.38 1.67
N TYR A 754 26.26 -13.04 0.46
CA TYR A 754 25.00 -13.59 -0.09
C TYR A 754 25.15 -14.28 -1.46
N ALA A 755 26.39 -14.48 -1.92
CA ALA A 755 26.67 -15.17 -3.18
C ALA A 755 26.64 -16.71 -3.06
N GLY A 756 26.51 -17.24 -1.83
CA GLY A 756 26.39 -18.67 -1.55
C GLY A 756 24.94 -19.13 -1.32
N PRO A 757 24.68 -20.46 -1.26
CA PRO A 757 23.39 -21.00 -0.86
C PRO A 757 22.92 -20.41 0.49
N PRO A 758 21.59 -20.25 0.72
CA PRO A 758 21.04 -19.60 1.92
C PRO A 758 21.59 -20.10 3.25
N GLU A 759 21.99 -21.37 3.28
CA GLU A 759 22.60 -22.09 4.42
C GLU A 759 24.00 -21.57 4.80
N LYS A 760 24.70 -20.88 3.89
CA LYS A 760 26.05 -20.34 4.08
C LYS A 760 26.08 -18.85 4.44
N VAL A 761 24.92 -18.20 4.57
CA VAL A 761 24.84 -16.80 4.98
C VAL A 761 25.08 -16.69 6.49
N ASP A 762 26.13 -15.99 6.89
CA ASP A 762 26.38 -15.69 8.30
C ASP A 762 25.26 -14.81 8.90
N LEU A 763 24.45 -15.39 9.77
CA LEU A 763 23.42 -14.71 10.57
C LEU A 763 23.84 -14.53 12.03
N LEU A 764 25.15 -14.49 12.31
CA LEU A 764 25.75 -14.22 13.62
C LEU A 764 25.36 -15.22 14.72
N GLY A 765 25.23 -16.51 14.38
CA GLY A 765 24.76 -17.52 15.34
C GLY A 765 23.25 -17.71 15.34
N CYS A 766 22.57 -17.37 14.24
CA CYS A 766 21.18 -17.74 13.97
C CYS A 766 21.04 -18.55 12.67
N GLN A 767 19.93 -19.27 12.52
CA GLN A 767 19.48 -19.95 11.31
C GLN A 767 18.12 -19.39 10.91
N LEU A 768 17.95 -19.11 9.62
CA LEU A 768 16.65 -18.81 9.05
C LEU A 768 15.99 -20.12 8.63
N VAL A 769 14.93 -20.52 9.34
CA VAL A 769 14.11 -21.69 9.00
C VAL A 769 12.92 -21.24 8.16
N GLN A 770 12.75 -21.88 7.00
CA GLN A 770 11.62 -21.68 6.11
C GLN A 770 10.66 -22.86 6.22
N SER A 771 9.38 -22.59 6.42
CA SER A 771 8.28 -23.55 6.32
C SER A 771 7.27 -22.98 5.33
N GLU A 772 7.22 -23.56 4.13
CA GLU A 772 6.48 -23.00 2.97
C GLU A 772 6.85 -21.52 2.71
N ASP A 773 5.89 -20.61 2.86
CA ASP A 773 6.03 -19.16 2.65
C ASP A 773 6.15 -18.40 4.00
N ARG A 774 6.55 -19.11 5.07
CA ARG A 774 6.79 -18.57 6.42
C ARG A 774 8.25 -18.73 6.81
N PHE A 775 8.75 -17.73 7.53
CA PHE A 775 10.14 -17.65 7.93
C PHE A 775 10.25 -17.39 9.42
N THR A 776 11.13 -18.13 10.08
CA THR A 776 11.44 -17.99 11.51
C THR A 776 12.95 -17.90 11.67
N LEU A 777 13.42 -16.99 12.51
CA LEU A 777 14.84 -16.89 12.86
C LEU A 777 15.05 -17.60 14.20
N LEU A 778 15.88 -18.64 14.22
CA LEU A 778 16.24 -19.43 15.40
C LEU A 778 17.74 -19.27 15.70
N PRO A 779 18.22 -19.39 16.94
CA PRO A 779 19.66 -19.45 17.24
C PRO A 779 20.31 -20.75 16.70
N THR A 780 21.56 -20.71 16.24
CA THR A 780 22.35 -21.89 15.80
C THR A 780 23.33 -22.41 16.84
N ARG A 781 23.61 -21.65 17.91
CA ARG A 781 24.48 -22.15 18.99
C ARG A 781 23.72 -23.15 19.86
N HIS A 782 23.73 -24.40 19.43
CA HIS A 782 23.88 -25.55 20.33
C HIS A 782 25.09 -26.32 19.82
N VAL A 783 26.24 -26.13 20.45
CA VAL A 783 27.38 -27.04 20.26
C VAL A 783 26.97 -28.30 21.02
N PRO A 784 26.86 -29.48 20.40
CA PRO A 784 26.45 -30.68 21.14
C PRO A 784 27.41 -30.89 22.30
N VAL A 785 26.92 -30.76 23.54
CA VAL A 785 27.64 -31.29 24.70
C VAL A 785 27.79 -32.79 24.47
N GLU A 786 29.03 -33.25 24.27
CA GLU A 786 29.36 -34.68 24.25
C GLU A 786 28.70 -35.36 25.46
N ALA A 787 28.08 -36.53 25.22
CA ALA A 787 27.30 -37.25 26.22
C ALA A 787 28.08 -37.44 27.52
N PRO A 788 27.57 -36.98 28.68
CA PRO A 788 28.33 -37.08 29.91
C PRO A 788 27.75 -38.17 30.84
N TYR A 789 28.63 -39.10 31.21
CA TYR A 789 28.70 -39.87 32.46
C TYR A 789 27.76 -41.07 32.71
N SER A 790 28.42 -42.18 33.11
CA SER A 790 27.84 -43.31 33.82
C SER A 790 27.59 -42.89 35.28
N THR A 791 26.34 -42.76 35.69
CA THR A 791 25.95 -42.66 37.11
C THR A 791 24.81 -43.63 37.39
N SER A 792 24.99 -44.46 38.40
CA SER A 792 24.03 -45.47 38.86
C SER A 792 22.83 -44.81 39.56
N PHE A 793 21.67 -44.79 38.90
CA PHE A 793 20.40 -44.33 39.47
C PHE A 793 19.57 -45.52 39.95
N MET A 794 18.83 -45.36 41.05
CA MET A 794 17.90 -46.38 41.55
C MET A 794 16.47 -46.00 41.12
N ARG A 795 15.85 -46.86 40.30
CA ARG A 795 14.47 -46.71 39.81
C ARG A 795 13.50 -47.20 40.86
N ILE A 796 12.47 -46.40 41.17
CA ILE A 796 11.34 -46.86 41.98
C ILE A 796 10.30 -47.41 41.01
N SER A 797 10.19 -48.73 40.92
CA SER A 797 9.22 -49.40 40.07
C SER A 797 7.82 -49.37 40.71
N ASN A 798 6.81 -49.10 39.89
CA ASN A 798 5.41 -49.22 40.27
C ASN A 798 5.09 -50.72 40.49
N PRO A 799 4.29 -51.13 41.50
CA PRO A 799 3.96 -52.54 41.73
C PRO A 799 3.13 -53.23 40.63
N LEU A 800 2.89 -52.56 39.48
CA LEU A 800 2.12 -53.07 38.35
C LEU A 800 2.93 -53.19 37.05
N ASP A 801 4.24 -52.91 37.07
CA ASP A 801 5.10 -53.00 35.89
C ASP A 801 5.64 -54.42 35.69
N ASN A 802 4.79 -55.31 35.18
CA ASN A 802 5.21 -56.58 34.58
C ASN A 802 4.46 -56.79 33.27
N GLN A 803 4.72 -55.92 32.29
CA GLN A 803 4.66 -56.25 30.86
C GLN A 803 5.15 -55.04 30.05
N ILE A 804 6.20 -55.28 29.24
CA ILE A 804 6.72 -54.56 28.07
C ILE A 804 8.25 -54.55 28.15
N GLN A 805 8.88 -55.47 27.41
CA GLN A 805 10.30 -55.41 27.07
C GLN A 805 10.45 -54.84 25.64
N ASP A 806 11.24 -53.77 25.58
CA ASP A 806 12.32 -53.48 24.62
C ASP A 806 11.99 -53.31 23.12
N GLN A 807 11.99 -52.04 22.65
CA GLN A 807 12.49 -51.63 21.32
C GLN A 807 13.00 -50.18 21.36
N GLY A 808 14.17 -49.94 20.78
CA GLY A 808 14.95 -48.70 20.89
C GLY A 808 14.33 -47.47 20.21
N GLN A 809 13.64 -46.67 21.01
CA GLN A 809 13.33 -45.27 20.74
C GLN A 809 13.69 -44.45 21.98
N GLN A 810 14.81 -43.71 21.95
CA GLN A 810 15.03 -42.64 22.94
C GLN A 810 14.10 -41.46 22.59
N GLU A 811 12.83 -41.63 22.93
CA GLU A 811 11.80 -40.62 22.82
C GLU A 811 11.99 -39.50 23.85
N HIS A 812 11.43 -38.36 23.51
CA HIS A 812 11.42 -37.11 24.25
C HIS A 812 10.98 -37.25 25.73
N ILE A 813 11.92 -37.54 26.66
CA ILE A 813 11.66 -37.54 28.13
C ILE A 813 11.90 -36.16 28.76
N LEU A 814 10.93 -35.65 29.52
CA LEU A 814 11.05 -34.45 30.35
C LEU A 814 11.68 -34.80 31.71
N ARG A 815 12.82 -34.21 32.07
CA ARG A 815 13.47 -34.44 33.38
C ARG A 815 13.24 -33.25 34.31
N VAL A 816 12.87 -33.52 35.55
CA VAL A 816 12.56 -32.51 36.56
C VAL A 816 13.37 -32.81 37.81
N TYR A 817 14.19 -31.87 38.28
CA TYR A 817 14.95 -31.99 39.53
C TYR A 817 14.35 -31.05 40.57
N THR A 818 14.27 -31.49 41.81
CA THR A 818 13.67 -30.71 42.90
C THR A 818 14.54 -30.76 44.13
N ASP A 819 14.67 -29.61 44.79
CA ASP A 819 15.31 -29.51 46.09
C ASP A 819 14.64 -28.45 46.97
N GLY A 820 14.69 -28.66 48.29
CA GLY A 820 14.19 -27.76 49.32
C GLY A 820 15.21 -27.49 50.42
N SER A 821 15.43 -26.21 50.72
CA SER A 821 16.37 -25.77 51.74
C SER A 821 15.71 -24.86 52.79
N ALA A 822 16.13 -24.95 54.04
CA ALA A 822 15.76 -24.01 55.11
C ALA A 822 17.01 -23.53 55.87
N GLN A 823 17.17 -22.20 56.02
CA GLN A 823 18.34 -21.64 56.73
C GLN A 823 18.26 -21.88 58.26
N GLN A 824 19.34 -22.41 58.85
CA GLN A 824 19.47 -22.55 60.30
C GLN A 824 19.66 -21.18 60.98
N GLY A 825 18.57 -20.60 61.50
CA GLY A 825 18.66 -19.51 62.47
C GLY A 825 19.24 -20.00 63.81
N ARG A 826 20.03 -19.16 64.51
CA ARG A 826 20.40 -19.42 65.92
C ARG A 826 19.11 -19.66 66.73
N LYS A 827 19.12 -20.69 67.59
CA LYS A 827 17.97 -21.24 68.34
C LYS A 827 16.85 -20.22 68.61
N GLY A 828 15.68 -20.43 68.01
CA GLY A 828 14.43 -19.78 68.41
C GLY A 828 13.77 -18.82 67.42
N HIS A 829 14.36 -18.54 66.25
CA HIS A 829 13.75 -17.68 65.22
C HIS A 829 13.19 -18.46 64.01
N PRO A 830 12.11 -17.95 63.36
CA PRO A 830 11.47 -18.60 62.23
C PRO A 830 12.43 -18.81 61.04
N GLN A 831 12.64 -20.07 60.65
CA GLN A 831 13.52 -20.47 59.54
C GLN A 831 12.87 -20.13 58.20
N VAL A 832 13.51 -19.28 57.40
CA VAL A 832 13.03 -18.98 56.04
C VAL A 832 13.37 -20.17 55.13
N GLY A 833 12.33 -20.78 54.56
CA GLY A 833 12.47 -21.87 53.58
C GLY A 833 12.50 -21.38 52.15
N GLY A 834 13.18 -22.15 51.30
CA GLY A 834 13.29 -21.97 49.86
C GLY A 834 13.12 -23.31 49.16
N SER A 835 12.47 -23.30 48.01
CA SER A 835 12.26 -24.50 47.19
C SER A 835 12.60 -24.21 45.73
N SER A 836 13.21 -25.16 45.06
CA SER A 836 13.65 -25.03 43.67
C SER A 836 13.19 -26.22 42.83
N VAL A 837 12.83 -25.92 41.58
CA VAL A 837 12.46 -26.90 40.56
C VAL A 837 13.21 -26.56 39.28
N VAL A 838 14.03 -27.49 38.82
CA VAL A 838 14.80 -27.39 37.58
C VAL A 838 14.15 -28.32 36.55
N VAL A 839 13.68 -27.76 35.44
CA VAL A 839 13.06 -28.56 34.36
C VAL A 839 13.95 -28.54 33.14
N LEU A 840 14.26 -29.74 32.68
CA LEU A 840 14.93 -30.00 31.43
C LEU A 840 13.91 -30.45 30.38
N ALA A 841 13.81 -29.67 29.31
CA ALA A 841 13.03 -30.05 28.15
C ALA A 841 13.63 -31.32 27.49
N PRO A 842 12.81 -32.14 26.80
CA PRO A 842 13.30 -33.37 26.22
C PRO A 842 14.48 -33.19 25.26
N TYR A 843 15.46 -34.09 25.38
CA TYR A 843 16.70 -34.07 24.60
C TYR A 843 16.41 -34.15 23.10
N SER A 844 16.69 -33.04 22.43
CA SER A 844 16.81 -32.81 20.97
C SER A 844 16.50 -31.35 20.60
N LEU A 845 16.04 -30.49 21.52
CA LEU A 845 15.53 -29.16 21.16
C LEU A 845 16.02 -27.94 21.98
N VAL A 846 16.66 -28.04 23.16
CA VAL A 846 17.29 -26.89 23.86
C VAL A 846 18.37 -27.33 24.87
N GLU A 847 19.53 -26.65 24.95
CA GLU A 847 20.56 -26.80 26.00
C GLU A 847 20.33 -25.88 27.23
N GLU A 848 19.07 -25.62 27.56
CA GLU A 848 18.69 -24.73 28.67
C GLU A 848 17.84 -25.46 29.69
N ALA A 849 18.24 -25.39 30.96
CA ALA A 849 17.41 -25.77 32.07
C ALA A 849 16.56 -24.56 32.50
N THR A 850 15.25 -24.77 32.67
CA THR A 850 14.38 -23.75 33.26
C THR A 850 14.37 -23.96 34.77
N VAL A 851 14.95 -23.01 35.51
CA VAL A 851 14.96 -23.03 36.97
C VAL A 851 13.87 -22.13 37.50
N CYS A 852 13.01 -22.71 38.33
CA CYS A 852 11.96 -22.02 39.04
C CYS A 852 12.22 -22.18 40.53
N TYR A 853 12.52 -21.09 41.23
CA TYR A 853 12.71 -21.13 42.67
C TYR A 853 11.76 -20.17 43.38
N PHE A 854 11.38 -20.56 44.58
CA PHE A 854 10.29 -19.98 45.35
C PHE A 854 10.69 -19.87 46.81
N LYS A 855 10.49 -18.68 47.40
CA LYS A 855 10.53 -18.52 48.84
C LYS A 855 9.26 -19.14 49.45
N VAL A 856 9.44 -20.06 50.40
CA VAL A 856 8.34 -20.69 51.12
C VAL A 856 7.66 -19.60 51.99
N PRO A 857 6.33 -19.41 51.89
CA PRO A 857 5.65 -18.25 52.50
C PRO A 857 5.67 -18.24 54.03
N GLN A 858 5.85 -19.41 54.65
CA GLN A 858 5.86 -19.57 56.09
C GLN A 858 7.20 -20.16 56.54
N PRO A 859 7.60 -19.90 57.79
CA PRO A 859 8.79 -20.51 58.35
C PRO A 859 8.66 -22.03 58.34
N CYS A 860 9.65 -22.74 57.81
CA CYS A 860 9.54 -24.17 57.60
C CYS A 860 10.84 -24.92 57.88
N THR A 861 10.73 -26.22 58.20
CA THR A 861 11.89 -27.11 58.30
C THR A 861 12.42 -27.48 56.91
N ASN A 862 13.62 -28.04 56.84
CA ASN A 862 14.18 -28.53 55.58
C ASN A 862 13.24 -29.55 54.90
N ILE A 863 12.69 -30.49 55.68
CA ILE A 863 11.72 -31.49 55.20
C ILE A 863 10.47 -30.82 54.60
N GLN A 864 10.00 -29.72 55.18
CA GLN A 864 8.83 -29.00 54.66
C GLN A 864 9.15 -28.23 53.38
N ALA A 865 10.37 -27.69 53.26
CA ALA A 865 10.84 -27.05 52.03
C ALA A 865 10.91 -28.07 50.88
N GLU A 866 11.37 -29.29 51.17
CA GLU A 866 11.48 -30.42 50.24
C GLU A 866 10.11 -30.88 49.73
N LEU A 867 9.15 -31.09 50.65
CA LEU A 867 7.77 -31.39 50.30
C LEU A 867 7.15 -30.29 49.43
N HIS A 868 7.45 -29.03 49.73
CA HIS A 868 6.98 -27.90 48.93
C HIS A 868 7.59 -27.88 47.52
N ALA A 869 8.88 -28.21 47.38
CA ALA A 869 9.56 -28.34 46.09
C ALA A 869 8.91 -29.42 45.22
N ALA A 870 8.65 -30.59 45.81
CA ALA A 870 7.96 -31.70 45.14
C ALA A 870 6.54 -31.32 44.67
N VAL A 871 5.77 -30.59 45.50
CA VAL A 871 4.44 -30.09 45.12
C VAL A 871 4.53 -29.13 43.93
N GLN A 872 5.47 -28.17 43.94
CA GLN A 872 5.62 -27.22 42.83
C GLN A 872 6.02 -27.94 41.53
N ALA A 873 6.86 -28.96 41.63
CA ALA A 873 7.26 -29.76 40.48
C ALA A 873 6.08 -30.52 39.86
N LEU A 874 5.28 -31.23 40.66
CA LEU A 874 4.10 -31.93 40.14
C LEU A 874 3.04 -30.98 39.59
N GLN A 875 2.86 -29.80 40.20
CA GLN A 875 1.98 -28.76 39.62
C GLN A 875 2.48 -28.26 38.26
N MET A 876 3.79 -28.16 38.07
CA MET A 876 4.37 -27.77 36.79
C MET A 876 4.19 -28.87 35.75
N VAL A 877 4.45 -30.12 36.11
CA VAL A 877 4.20 -31.29 35.28
C VAL A 877 2.73 -31.35 34.84
N ARG A 878 1.79 -31.10 35.75
CA ARG A 878 0.35 -31.05 35.44
C ARG A 878 0.01 -30.00 34.37
N ARG A 879 0.64 -28.82 34.40
CA ARG A 879 0.43 -27.78 33.37
C ARG A 879 1.08 -28.12 32.03
N ILE A 880 2.27 -28.71 32.07
CA ILE A 880 2.98 -29.15 30.87
C ILE A 880 2.13 -30.20 30.13
N ARG A 881 1.52 -31.12 30.87
CA ARG A 881 0.61 -32.14 30.32
C ARG A 881 -0.63 -31.61 29.62
N GLN A 882 -1.14 -30.44 30.00
CA GLN A 882 -2.25 -29.82 29.27
C GLN A 882 -1.88 -29.50 27.82
N HIS A 883 -0.60 -29.32 27.54
CA HIS A 883 -0.08 -29.00 26.21
C HIS A 883 0.64 -30.19 25.56
N PHE A 884 1.19 -31.12 26.36
CA PHE A 884 1.96 -32.27 25.91
C PHE A 884 1.55 -33.54 26.67
N PRO A 885 0.44 -34.20 26.28
CA PRO A 885 -0.15 -35.30 27.07
C PRO A 885 0.63 -36.62 27.01
N HIS A 886 1.48 -36.83 26.01
CA HIS A 886 2.18 -38.10 25.77
C HIS A 886 3.68 -38.07 26.11
N VAL A 887 4.18 -36.99 26.72
CA VAL A 887 5.61 -36.87 27.07
C VAL A 887 5.90 -37.62 28.38
N PRO A 888 6.79 -38.63 28.38
CA PRO A 888 7.24 -39.29 29.60
C PRO A 888 7.99 -38.30 30.50
N VAL A 889 7.77 -38.38 31.83
CA VAL A 889 8.33 -37.45 32.81
C VAL A 889 9.11 -38.22 33.87
N GLN A 890 10.35 -37.80 34.13
CA GLN A 890 11.20 -38.30 35.20
C GLN A 890 11.43 -37.21 36.24
N LEU A 891 11.05 -37.46 37.49
CA LEU A 891 11.22 -36.58 38.64
C LEU A 891 12.37 -37.09 39.51
N PHE A 892 13.35 -36.23 39.77
CA PHE A 892 14.54 -36.51 40.56
C PHE A 892 14.52 -35.68 41.84
N THR A 893 14.71 -36.33 42.98
CA THR A 893 14.81 -35.71 44.31
C THR A 893 15.84 -36.45 45.15
N ASP A 894 16.57 -35.73 45.99
CA ASP A 894 17.48 -36.27 46.99
C ASP A 894 16.87 -36.39 48.40
N SER A 895 15.61 -35.96 48.55
CA SER A 895 14.86 -36.12 49.78
C SER A 895 14.26 -37.52 49.89
N GLN A 896 14.91 -38.38 50.67
CA GLN A 896 14.39 -39.71 50.99
C GLN A 896 13.01 -39.66 51.67
N TYR A 897 12.70 -38.56 52.36
CA TYR A 897 11.39 -38.33 52.97
C TYR A 897 10.28 -38.09 51.92
N VAL A 898 10.55 -37.31 50.87
CA VAL A 898 9.60 -37.11 49.75
C VAL A 898 9.31 -38.45 49.08
N VAL A 899 10.34 -39.27 48.87
CA VAL A 899 10.19 -40.62 48.30
C VAL A 899 9.29 -41.50 49.17
N GLN A 900 9.54 -41.56 50.48
CA GLN A 900 8.73 -42.35 51.42
C GLN A 900 7.25 -41.89 51.46
N VAL A 901 6.98 -40.59 51.29
CA VAL A 901 5.62 -40.05 51.20
C VAL A 901 4.93 -40.46 49.89
N LEU A 902 5.65 -40.47 48.76
CA LEU A 902 5.12 -40.87 47.45
C LEU A 902 4.87 -42.39 47.34
N GLU A 903 5.69 -43.20 48.02
CA GLU A 903 5.55 -44.65 48.11
C GLU A 903 4.41 -45.08 49.07
N GLY A 904 3.89 -44.16 49.89
CA GLY A 904 2.88 -44.46 50.90
C GLY A 904 3.44 -45.15 52.16
N SER A 905 4.77 -45.23 52.27
CA SER A 905 5.51 -45.91 53.34
C SER A 905 5.59 -45.11 54.65
N PHE A 906 5.30 -43.80 54.62
CA PHE A 906 5.39 -42.93 55.80
C PHE A 906 4.27 -41.85 55.82
N LEU A 907 3.47 -41.82 56.90
CA LEU A 907 2.36 -40.87 57.13
C LEU A 907 2.59 -40.06 58.41
N GLY A 908 3.76 -39.43 58.55
CA GLY A 908 4.09 -38.58 59.69
C GLY A 908 3.25 -37.29 59.75
N THR A 909 2.84 -36.89 60.95
CA THR A 909 1.84 -35.84 61.25
C THR A 909 2.34 -34.39 61.16
N HIS A 910 3.56 -34.14 60.67
CA HIS A 910 4.09 -32.79 60.53
C HIS A 910 3.80 -32.23 59.11
N HIS A 911 2.76 -31.38 58.99
CA HIS A 911 2.27 -30.70 57.76
C HIS A 911 1.28 -31.46 56.86
N ALA A 912 0.13 -31.84 57.42
CA ALA A 912 -0.97 -32.50 56.71
C ALA A 912 -1.44 -31.79 55.41
N SER A 913 -1.38 -30.46 55.33
CA SER A 913 -1.87 -29.71 54.17
C SER A 913 -0.97 -29.85 52.92
N VAL A 914 0.36 -29.78 53.09
CA VAL A 914 1.32 -29.89 51.97
C VAL A 914 1.48 -31.35 51.56
N THR A 915 1.60 -32.26 52.53
CA THR A 915 1.64 -33.71 52.30
C THR A 915 0.36 -34.20 51.62
N GLY A 916 -0.81 -33.72 52.04
CA GLY A 916 -2.09 -34.03 51.40
C GLY A 916 -2.17 -33.54 49.95
N MET A 917 -1.64 -32.33 49.67
CA MET A 917 -1.56 -31.80 48.30
C MET A 917 -0.59 -32.59 47.43
N LEU A 918 0.55 -33.00 47.98
CA LEU A 918 1.54 -33.84 47.29
C LEU A 918 0.94 -35.20 46.92
N ILE A 919 0.30 -35.88 47.89
CA ILE A 919 -0.36 -37.18 47.67
C ILE A 919 -1.49 -37.04 46.65
N HIS A 920 -2.28 -35.96 46.70
CA HIS A 920 -3.35 -35.73 45.73
C HIS A 920 -2.81 -35.57 44.30
N LEU A 921 -1.77 -34.75 44.11
CA LEU A 921 -1.12 -34.56 42.81
C LEU A 921 -0.42 -35.84 42.33
N TRP A 922 0.18 -36.59 43.26
CA TRP A 922 0.81 -37.86 42.96
C TRP A 922 -0.20 -38.89 42.48
N LYS A 923 -1.34 -39.05 43.16
CA LYS A 923 -2.44 -39.93 42.69
C LYS A 923 -2.97 -39.55 41.30
N GLU A 924 -2.94 -38.28 40.94
CA GLU A 924 -3.34 -37.80 39.61
C GLU A 924 -2.30 -38.17 38.52
N LEU A 925 -1.01 -38.23 38.86
CA LEU A 925 0.10 -38.26 37.90
C LEU A 925 0.96 -39.53 37.94
N CYS A 926 0.83 -40.37 38.96
CA CYS A 926 1.74 -41.49 39.27
C CYS A 926 1.85 -42.55 38.16
N LEU A 927 0.79 -42.77 37.37
CA LEU A 927 0.81 -43.72 36.24
C LEU A 927 1.74 -43.29 35.10
N THR A 928 2.33 -42.10 35.20
CA THR A 928 2.92 -41.42 34.04
C THR A 928 4.10 -40.51 34.39
N VAL A 929 4.51 -40.50 35.67
CA VAL A 929 5.69 -39.80 36.18
C VAL A 929 6.51 -40.84 36.92
N GLU A 930 7.75 -41.01 36.50
CA GLU A 930 8.73 -41.89 37.14
C GLU A 930 9.54 -41.09 38.16
N VAL A 931 9.70 -41.61 39.39
CA VAL A 931 10.45 -40.92 40.46
C VAL A 931 11.76 -41.66 40.70
N HIS A 932 12.84 -40.89 40.73
CA HIS A 932 14.19 -41.37 41.00
C HIS A 932 14.75 -40.67 42.24
N HIS A 933 15.22 -41.47 43.19
CA HIS A 933 15.98 -40.95 44.32
C HIS A 933 17.44 -40.74 43.91
N VAL A 934 17.96 -39.55 44.20
CA VAL A 934 19.35 -39.17 43.95
C VAL A 934 20.08 -39.04 45.28
N ARG A 935 21.34 -39.45 45.36
CA ARG A 935 22.13 -39.20 46.58
C ARG A 935 22.61 -37.75 46.56
N ALA A 936 22.32 -37.01 47.64
CA ALA A 936 22.83 -35.67 47.85
C ALA A 936 24.37 -35.63 47.73
N HIS A 937 24.92 -34.58 47.12
CA HIS A 937 26.36 -34.29 47.01
C HIS A 937 27.20 -35.33 46.24
N GLN A 938 26.60 -36.09 45.31
CA GLN A 938 27.33 -36.99 44.40
C GLN A 938 27.68 -36.38 43.03
N GLY A 939 27.65 -35.04 42.91
CA GLY A 939 28.13 -34.35 41.71
C GLY A 939 27.17 -34.40 40.51
N ILE A 940 25.88 -34.62 40.74
CA ILE A 940 24.86 -34.54 39.69
C ILE A 940 24.50 -33.07 39.50
N VAL A 941 25.05 -32.48 38.43
CA VAL A 941 25.02 -31.03 38.14
C VAL A 941 23.63 -30.40 38.32
N LEU A 942 22.56 -31.01 37.79
CA LEU A 942 21.22 -30.42 37.87
C LEU A 942 20.56 -30.54 39.25
N ASN A 943 21.00 -31.51 40.07
CA ASN A 943 20.59 -31.61 41.47
C ASN A 943 21.29 -30.52 42.30
N GLU A 944 22.59 -30.32 42.09
CA GLU A 944 23.35 -29.24 42.75
C GLU A 944 22.83 -27.84 42.36
N VAL A 945 22.40 -27.66 41.10
CA VAL A 945 21.71 -26.43 40.66
C VAL A 945 20.38 -26.26 41.39
N ALA A 946 19.60 -27.32 41.57
CA ALA A 946 18.36 -27.24 42.34
C ALA A 946 18.64 -26.78 43.78
N ASP A 947 19.64 -27.37 44.45
CA ASP A 947 20.06 -27.02 45.81
C ASP A 947 20.57 -25.58 45.95
N HIS A 948 21.42 -25.14 45.03
CA HIS A 948 21.89 -23.75 45.02
C HIS A 948 20.74 -22.74 44.96
N PHE A 949 19.78 -22.95 44.06
CA PHE A 949 18.64 -22.04 43.92
C PHE A 949 17.61 -22.18 45.04
N ALA A 950 17.50 -23.34 45.70
CA ALA A 950 16.70 -23.50 46.91
C ALA A 950 17.28 -22.66 48.06
N LYS A 951 18.61 -22.69 48.25
CA LYS A 951 19.32 -21.85 49.22
C LYS A 951 19.22 -20.36 48.89
N LEU A 952 19.32 -19.98 47.61
CA LEU A 952 19.14 -18.59 47.18
C LEU A 952 17.71 -18.10 47.46
N ALA A 953 16.71 -18.95 47.25
CA ALA A 953 15.31 -18.60 47.52
C ALA A 953 15.07 -18.23 48.98
N CYS A 954 15.82 -18.80 49.93
CA CYS A 954 15.77 -18.43 51.35
C CYS A 954 16.17 -16.97 51.60
N THR A 955 17.03 -16.39 50.77
CA THR A 955 17.54 -15.02 50.93
C THR A 955 16.64 -13.94 50.33
N LEU A 956 15.60 -14.32 49.56
CA LEU A 956 14.73 -13.35 48.89
C LEU A 956 13.90 -12.55 49.92
N GLY A 957 13.75 -11.24 49.71
CA GLY A 957 12.97 -10.38 50.63
C GLY A 957 11.47 -10.70 50.67
N HIS A 958 10.87 -11.10 49.55
CA HIS A 958 9.42 -11.34 49.39
C HIS A 958 9.14 -12.63 48.60
N SER A 959 8.00 -13.28 48.83
CA SER A 959 7.57 -14.47 48.07
C SER A 959 7.25 -14.11 46.62
N ARG A 960 8.21 -14.35 45.72
CA ARG A 960 8.05 -14.13 44.28
C ARG A 960 8.53 -15.37 43.51
N LYS A 961 7.83 -15.71 42.42
CA LYS A 961 8.28 -16.73 41.46
C LYS A 961 9.39 -16.11 40.62
N VAL A 962 10.60 -16.62 40.73
CA VAL A 962 11.72 -16.19 39.89
C VAL A 962 12.00 -17.29 38.88
N PHE A 963 12.03 -16.91 37.61
CA PHE A 963 12.25 -17.80 36.48
C PHE A 963 13.59 -17.43 35.87
N CYS A 964 14.54 -18.35 35.93
CA CYS A 964 15.84 -18.21 35.29
C CYS A 964 15.97 -19.30 34.23
N ARG A 965 16.47 -18.94 33.05
CA ARG A 965 16.93 -19.91 32.05
C ARG A 965 18.45 -19.99 32.18
N LEU A 966 18.96 -21.18 32.44
CA LEU A 966 20.39 -21.44 32.58
C LEU A 966 20.84 -22.30 31.41
N SER A 967 21.88 -21.89 30.69
CA SER A 967 22.54 -22.77 29.72
C SER A 967 23.38 -23.80 30.47
N PHE A 968 23.51 -25.02 29.93
CA PHE A 968 24.32 -26.06 30.56
C PHE A 968 25.77 -25.61 30.84
N SER A 969 26.38 -24.87 29.90
CA SER A 969 27.72 -24.29 30.08
C SER A 969 27.87 -23.41 31.32
N GLN A 970 26.81 -22.69 31.73
CA GLN A 970 26.82 -21.85 32.92
C GLN A 970 26.65 -22.68 34.21
N ALA A 971 25.93 -23.81 34.14
CA ALA A 971 25.81 -24.75 35.26
C ALA A 971 27.11 -25.54 35.53
N PHE A 972 28.01 -25.65 34.55
CA PHE A 972 29.34 -26.26 34.74
C PHE A 972 30.38 -25.30 35.33
N MET A 973 30.24 -23.99 35.16
CA MET A 973 31.21 -23.01 35.68
C MET A 973 31.07 -22.74 37.19
N THR A 974 30.02 -23.25 37.84
CA THR A 974 29.79 -23.06 39.28
C THR A 974 30.62 -23.99 40.18
N ASP A 975 31.40 -24.91 39.60
CA ASP A 975 32.22 -25.86 40.36
C ASP A 975 33.73 -25.53 40.38
N GLN A 976 34.11 -24.33 39.91
CA GLN A 976 35.47 -23.83 40.07
C GLN A 976 35.48 -22.56 40.92
N SER A 977 35.97 -22.76 42.14
CA SER A 977 36.47 -21.76 43.09
C SER A 977 36.72 -20.35 42.51
N ASP A 978 35.78 -19.43 42.69
CA ASP A 978 36.10 -18.07 43.14
C ASP A 978 34.86 -17.34 43.64
N SER A 979 34.91 -16.99 44.93
CA SER A 979 33.89 -16.27 45.67
C SER A 979 34.03 -14.77 45.38
N GLY A 980 33.40 -14.29 44.31
CA GLY A 980 33.38 -12.85 44.04
C GLY A 980 32.61 -12.33 42.81
N GLY A 981 32.25 -13.19 41.84
CA GLY A 981 31.77 -12.71 40.53
C GLY A 981 30.26 -12.49 40.36
N PHE A 982 29.40 -13.09 41.20
CA PHE A 982 28.00 -13.29 40.83
C PHE A 982 27.03 -12.14 41.19
N LEU A 983 27.40 -11.26 42.13
CA LEU A 983 26.56 -10.11 42.53
C LEU A 983 26.59 -8.93 41.53
N SER A 984 27.55 -8.91 40.58
CA SER A 984 27.58 -7.89 39.52
C SER A 984 26.68 -8.22 38.31
N TRP A 985 26.05 -9.40 38.29
CA TRP A 985 25.28 -9.91 37.15
C TRP A 985 23.76 -9.68 37.25
N LEU A 986 23.26 -9.08 38.35
CA LEU A 986 21.81 -8.85 38.59
C LEU A 986 21.41 -7.38 38.84
N SER A 987 22.32 -6.41 38.69
CA SER A 987 21.99 -4.98 38.57
C SER A 987 21.94 -4.56 37.10
#